data_AF-A0A2E4G179-F1
#
_entry.id   AF-A0A2E4G179-F1
#
_cell.length_a   1.000
_cell.length_b   1.000
_cell.length_c   1.000
_cell.angle_alpha   90.00
_cell.angle_beta   90.00
_cell.angle_gamma   90.00
#
_symmetry.space_group_name_H-M   'P 1'
#
loop_
_entity.id
_entity.type
_entity.pdbx_description
1 polymer ?
#
loop_
_entity_poly.entity_id
_entity_poly.type
_entity_poly.pdbx_seq_one_letter_code
_entity_poly.pdbx_strand_id
1 'polypeptide(L)'
;MQAIQHQIVLLLGLTLISFSTFFAQNIEKREPCYFDELKSKQSVLHSENLIQSFLSNKKARQNQKSGSDTIRVIPMVVHVIHNGGPENISMAQINSSIQIINEDFGKLAGTNGAGNGVDTRVRFCLAKKDPKGNCTDGVVRIKSSLTIHQTSQRALLKELSFWDNTRYLNMYVVQSINGNVGGYASFPGGPAGGDGIVVRHDLVGNIGSSVGIGRTTTHEIGHWFGLYHTFNNGCGVDTCSSGDFVCDTPPQSAPSYTCATLNTCSNDVPDVNDLKENYMNYTPDTCMDMLTNGQKQRMHATLDTIRTLIWKQSNLVFTGCDSNYSPPANCPVVADFVSLNRSICKGSSISFMDRSLNEATTFNWSFPGGNPSSSTLQNPIIRYDSVGSFQVRLIASDSTSSDTMLINNYITVKTPGLGDSLSFYDDFDLGVFPANGLTLNNQDSGVTWQIDSQASVSGNYSIKINNLINTNYGSADEIILPYLDLTTAISNKYLFMSFDWAYAKADPTFSDELIVKISTDCGLSFNQIFYRSQGSLTTAPRQTTPFIPTATQWRKANISLSAYRNSDYVQIRIINVPDGGNNLYLDNIYVGNNLGILTSLDDMVEKSNPSKIYPNPANDMVTIDFGEPKKDRSRLSVVNINGKLIRQFDLRNHEMNDGLFHFSVTDLPNGFYYVKLDDDLSRKVFKLLVVN
;
A
#
# COMPACT_ATOMS: atom_id res chain seq x y z
N MET A 1 -6.71 -17.16 85.87
CA MET A 1 -7.86 -16.25 86.00
C MET A 1 -8.61 -16.26 84.68
N GLN A 2 -9.83 -16.83 84.69
CA GLN A 2 -11.02 -16.60 83.82
C GLN A 2 -10.78 -16.36 82.31
N ALA A 3 -11.20 -17.17 81.32
CA ALA A 3 -12.40 -18.00 81.08
C ALA A 3 -13.76 -17.28 81.22
N ILE A 4 -14.52 -17.24 80.10
CA ILE A 4 -16.00 -17.12 79.86
C ILE A 4 -16.20 -16.34 78.52
N GLN A 5 -16.47 -16.96 77.34
CA GLN A 5 -17.75 -17.42 76.73
C GLN A 5 -18.89 -16.39 76.79
N HIS A 6 -19.78 -16.12 75.82
CA HIS A 6 -20.16 -16.65 74.51
C HIS A 6 -21.15 -15.62 73.92
N GLN A 7 -21.24 -15.44 72.60
CA GLN A 7 -22.55 -15.43 71.94
C GLN A 7 -22.42 -15.76 70.44
N ILE A 8 -23.36 -16.58 70.01
CA ILE A 8 -23.46 -17.31 68.75
C ILE A 8 -24.39 -16.52 67.82
N VAL A 9 -24.32 -16.85 66.52
CA VAL A 9 -25.36 -16.72 65.48
C VAL A 9 -25.20 -15.48 64.59
N LEU A 10 -24.79 -15.66 63.32
CA LEU A 10 -25.71 -15.61 62.17
C LEU A 10 -25.01 -15.91 60.82
N LEU A 11 -25.50 -16.98 60.20
CA LEU A 11 -25.59 -17.30 58.77
C LEU A 11 -24.39 -17.04 57.82
N LEU A 12 -23.71 -18.13 57.46
CA LEU A 12 -23.12 -18.33 56.13
C LEU A 12 -24.25 -18.45 55.10
N GLY A 13 -24.55 -17.34 54.41
CA GLY A 13 -25.36 -17.35 53.20
C GLY A 13 -24.53 -17.82 52.01
N LEU A 14 -24.71 -19.09 51.63
CA LEU A 14 -24.58 -19.49 50.23
C LEU A 14 -25.78 -18.90 49.49
N THR A 15 -25.58 -17.81 48.76
CA THR A 15 -26.53 -17.33 47.75
C THR A 15 -25.90 -17.48 46.37
N LEU A 16 -26.43 -18.46 45.62
CA LEU A 16 -26.45 -18.40 44.17
C LEU A 16 -27.01 -17.02 43.77
N ILE A 17 -26.20 -16.22 43.08
CA ILE A 17 -26.68 -15.08 42.30
C ILE A 17 -26.21 -15.33 40.88
N SER A 18 -27.06 -16.03 40.13
CA SER A 18 -27.17 -15.90 38.69
C SER A 18 -27.61 -14.47 38.38
N PHE A 19 -26.70 -13.63 37.89
CA PHE A 19 -27.07 -12.43 37.13
C PHE A 19 -26.10 -12.27 35.95
N SER A 20 -26.62 -12.69 34.80
CA SER A 20 -26.39 -12.12 33.47
C SER A 20 -25.12 -11.28 33.33
N THR A 21 -24.08 -11.91 32.78
CA THR A 21 -23.12 -11.19 31.96
C THR A 21 -23.92 -10.54 30.82
N PHE A 22 -24.20 -9.24 30.96
CA PHE A 22 -24.42 -8.41 29.80
C PHE A 22 -23.14 -8.51 29.00
N PHE A 23 -23.12 -9.41 28.01
CA PHE A 23 -22.32 -9.17 26.82
C PHE A 23 -22.86 -7.85 26.27
N ALA A 24 -22.18 -6.76 26.59
CA ALA A 24 -22.21 -5.61 25.72
C ALA A 24 -21.79 -6.18 24.36
N GLN A 25 -22.77 -6.32 23.45
CA GLN A 25 -22.49 -6.52 22.05
C GLN A 25 -21.60 -5.35 21.68
N ASN A 26 -20.30 -5.63 21.47
CA ASN A 26 -19.48 -4.73 20.70
C ASN A 26 -20.22 -4.58 19.38
N ILE A 27 -20.88 -3.44 19.21
CA ILE A 27 -21.40 -3.01 17.92
C ILE A 27 -20.16 -2.96 17.04
N GLU A 28 -19.98 -3.99 16.21
CA GLU A 28 -18.86 -4.08 15.28
C GLU A 28 -18.82 -2.79 14.47
N LYS A 29 -17.82 -1.96 14.73
CA LYS A 29 -17.52 -0.83 13.86
C LYS A 29 -17.20 -1.43 12.50
N ARG A 30 -18.04 -1.16 11.51
CA ARG A 30 -17.73 -1.48 10.11
C ARG A 30 -16.52 -0.64 9.71
N GLU A 31 -15.44 -1.32 9.37
CA GLU A 31 -14.24 -0.66 8.88
C GLU A 31 -14.54 -0.10 7.47
N PRO A 32 -14.22 1.17 7.21
CA PRO A 32 -14.56 1.84 5.95
C PRO A 32 -13.93 1.16 4.73
N CYS A 33 -14.58 1.22 3.57
CA CYS A 33 -13.99 0.83 2.28
C CYS A 33 -13.12 1.98 1.73
N TYR A 34 -12.11 1.66 0.92
CA TYR A 34 -11.03 2.62 0.57
C TYR A 34 -11.22 3.29 -0.80
N PHE A 35 -12.46 3.70 -1.10
CA PHE A 35 -12.88 4.19 -2.42
C PHE A 35 -12.58 5.69 -2.69
N ASP A 36 -12.40 6.51 -1.67
CA ASP A 36 -12.36 7.98 -1.84
C ASP A 36 -11.12 8.51 -2.59
N GLU A 37 -10.06 7.71 -2.74
CA GLU A 37 -8.82 8.12 -3.41
C GLU A 37 -8.85 8.05 -4.95
N LEU A 38 -9.80 7.33 -5.57
CA LEU A 38 -9.76 7.04 -7.02
C LEU A 38 -10.65 7.96 -7.88
N LYS A 39 -11.52 8.77 -7.28
CA LYS A 39 -12.60 9.52 -7.96
C LYS A 39 -12.12 10.68 -8.83
N SER A 40 -10.91 11.13 -8.57
CA SER A 40 -10.25 12.30 -9.13
C SER A 40 -9.45 12.00 -10.40
N LYS A 41 -9.30 10.72 -10.77
CA LYS A 41 -8.59 10.30 -11.99
C LYS A 41 -9.33 10.77 -13.24
N GLN A 42 -8.62 11.37 -14.20
CA GLN A 42 -9.22 11.89 -15.44
C GLN A 42 -9.99 10.83 -16.24
N SER A 43 -9.53 9.57 -16.24
CA SER A 43 -10.22 8.45 -16.90
C SER A 43 -11.50 8.02 -16.20
N VAL A 44 -11.55 8.13 -14.87
CA VAL A 44 -12.75 7.91 -14.05
C VAL A 44 -13.75 9.04 -14.28
N LEU A 45 -13.30 10.29 -14.32
CA LEU A 45 -14.14 11.45 -14.66
C LEU A 45 -14.68 11.36 -16.11
N HIS A 46 -13.87 10.90 -17.06
CA HIS A 46 -14.33 10.65 -18.42
C HIS A 46 -15.42 9.58 -18.46
N SER A 47 -15.22 8.48 -17.73
CA SER A 47 -16.18 7.40 -17.59
C SER A 47 -17.49 7.88 -16.93
N GLU A 48 -17.39 8.73 -15.91
CA GLU A 48 -18.53 9.37 -15.28
C GLU A 48 -19.34 10.19 -16.28
N ASN A 49 -18.67 11.04 -17.06
CA ASN A 49 -19.32 11.85 -18.09
C ASN A 49 -20.05 11.00 -19.14
N LEU A 50 -19.49 9.85 -19.53
CA LEU A 50 -20.14 8.92 -20.45
C LEU A 50 -21.41 8.30 -19.84
N ILE A 51 -21.35 7.88 -18.58
CA ILE A 51 -22.51 7.31 -17.85
C ILE A 51 -23.62 8.37 -17.73
N GLN A 52 -23.29 9.59 -17.28
CA GLN A 52 -24.25 10.68 -17.15
C GLN A 52 -24.88 11.10 -18.48
N SER A 53 -24.06 11.18 -19.53
CA SER A 53 -24.53 11.49 -20.89
C SER A 53 -25.49 10.42 -21.41
N PHE A 54 -25.19 9.14 -21.16
CA PHE A 54 -26.06 8.05 -21.55
C PHE A 54 -27.40 8.09 -20.81
N LEU A 55 -27.40 8.30 -19.49
CA LEU A 55 -28.61 8.43 -18.68
C LEU A 55 -29.49 9.61 -19.12
N SER A 56 -28.87 10.78 -19.38
CA SER A 56 -29.56 11.98 -19.85
C SER A 56 -30.17 11.79 -21.25
N ASN A 57 -29.44 11.19 -22.18
CA ASN A 57 -29.93 10.89 -23.54
C ASN A 57 -31.04 9.83 -23.54
N LYS A 58 -30.98 8.85 -22.62
CA LYS A 58 -32.04 7.84 -22.46
C LYS A 58 -33.33 8.47 -21.95
N LYS A 59 -33.26 9.40 -20.98
CA LYS A 59 -34.41 10.19 -20.53
C LYS A 59 -35.01 11.00 -21.69
N ALA A 60 -34.19 11.61 -22.55
CA ALA A 60 -34.67 12.33 -23.74
C ALA A 60 -35.32 11.42 -24.80
N ARG A 61 -34.86 10.17 -24.93
CA ARG A 61 -35.37 9.17 -25.89
C ARG A 61 -36.56 8.35 -25.36
N GLN A 62 -36.92 8.45 -24.08
CA GLN A 62 -38.04 7.71 -23.49
C GLN A 62 -39.42 8.06 -24.09
N ASN A 63 -39.50 9.01 -25.03
CA ASN A 63 -40.66 9.20 -25.90
C ASN A 63 -40.78 8.16 -27.05
N GLN A 64 -39.81 7.25 -27.25
CA GLN A 64 -39.93 6.17 -28.23
C GLN A 64 -39.27 4.85 -27.75
N LYS A 65 -40.12 3.84 -27.47
CA LYS A 65 -39.86 2.42 -27.19
C LYS A 65 -38.96 2.07 -25.99
N SER A 66 -39.59 1.42 -25.00
CA SER A 66 -38.93 0.76 -23.86
C SER A 66 -37.94 -0.31 -24.35
N GLY A 67 -36.66 -0.15 -23.96
CA GLY A 67 -35.66 -1.19 -24.14
C GLY A 67 -36.00 -2.43 -23.31
N SER A 68 -35.68 -3.61 -23.83
CA SER A 68 -36.00 -4.89 -23.18
C SER A 68 -35.32 -5.00 -21.79
N ASP A 69 -36.11 -5.28 -20.74
CA ASP A 69 -35.69 -5.52 -19.35
C ASP A 69 -35.06 -6.92 -19.21
N THR A 70 -34.01 -7.18 -20.00
CA THR A 70 -33.31 -8.47 -20.04
C THR A 70 -32.38 -8.64 -18.86
N ILE A 71 -32.32 -9.86 -18.31
CA ILE A 71 -31.30 -10.24 -17.32
C ILE A 71 -29.91 -10.19 -17.96
N ARG A 72 -28.96 -9.54 -17.28
CA ARG A 72 -27.55 -9.44 -17.66
C ARG A 72 -26.72 -10.27 -16.71
N VAL A 73 -26.14 -11.35 -17.22
CA VAL A 73 -25.27 -12.25 -16.44
C VAL A 73 -23.83 -11.76 -16.53
N ILE A 74 -23.14 -11.71 -15.39
CA ILE A 74 -21.75 -11.29 -15.27
C ILE A 74 -20.90 -12.51 -14.89
N PRO A 75 -20.03 -12.99 -15.79
CA PRO A 75 -19.06 -14.03 -15.46
C PRO A 75 -18.03 -13.51 -14.44
N MET A 76 -17.77 -14.30 -13.40
CA MET A 76 -16.84 -13.96 -12.32
C MET A 76 -15.75 -15.02 -12.19
N VAL A 77 -14.57 -14.59 -11.74
CA VAL A 77 -13.48 -15.46 -11.27
C VAL A 77 -13.04 -15.01 -9.90
N VAL A 78 -12.78 -15.97 -9.00
CA VAL A 78 -12.33 -15.70 -7.63
C VAL A 78 -10.88 -16.13 -7.47
N HIS A 79 -10.01 -15.17 -7.17
CA HIS A 79 -8.59 -15.35 -6.89
C HIS A 79 -8.38 -15.37 -5.37
N VAL A 80 -8.22 -16.54 -4.79
CA VAL A 80 -7.94 -16.71 -3.36
C VAL A 80 -6.44 -16.61 -3.14
N ILE A 81 -5.99 -15.50 -2.57
CA ILE A 81 -4.59 -15.28 -2.21
C ILE A 81 -4.44 -15.61 -0.74
N HIS A 82 -3.58 -16.56 -0.40
CA HIS A 82 -3.51 -17.10 0.97
C HIS A 82 -2.09 -17.48 1.41
N ASN A 83 -1.87 -17.60 2.71
CA ASN A 83 -0.71 -18.27 3.30
C ASN A 83 -1.03 -19.70 3.78
N GLY A 84 -2.28 -20.14 3.58
CA GLY A 84 -2.79 -21.43 4.03
C GLY A 84 -3.54 -21.34 5.37
N GLY A 85 -3.85 -20.13 5.82
CA GLY A 85 -4.69 -19.86 6.97
C GLY A 85 -6.18 -19.81 6.61
N PRO A 86 -7.00 -19.18 7.49
CA PRO A 86 -8.46 -19.04 7.30
C PRO A 86 -8.86 -18.32 6.00
N GLU A 87 -7.96 -17.54 5.41
CA GLU A 87 -8.15 -16.85 4.14
C GLU A 87 -8.16 -17.79 2.92
N ASN A 88 -7.69 -19.03 3.06
CA ASN A 88 -7.85 -20.08 2.03
C ASN A 88 -9.28 -20.64 2.08
N ILE A 89 -10.27 -19.81 1.75
CA ILE A 89 -11.68 -20.11 1.94
C ILE A 89 -12.17 -21.28 1.08
N SER A 90 -13.10 -22.06 1.63
CA SER A 90 -13.67 -23.22 0.94
C SER A 90 -14.53 -22.82 -0.27
N MET A 91 -14.67 -23.74 -1.23
CA MET A 91 -15.62 -23.56 -2.35
C MET A 91 -17.07 -23.34 -1.85
N ALA A 92 -17.45 -23.91 -0.71
CA ALA A 92 -18.77 -23.68 -0.12
C ALA A 92 -18.96 -22.20 0.29
N GLN A 93 -17.94 -21.58 0.89
CA GLN A 93 -17.98 -20.16 1.27
C GLN A 93 -17.99 -19.24 0.05
N ILE A 94 -17.25 -19.59 -1.00
CA ILE A 94 -17.31 -18.87 -2.29
C ILE A 94 -18.73 -18.96 -2.86
N ASN A 95 -19.30 -20.17 -2.94
CA ASN A 95 -20.66 -20.38 -3.45
C ASN A 95 -21.72 -19.65 -2.63
N SER A 96 -21.59 -19.58 -1.30
CA SER A 96 -22.52 -18.80 -0.48
C SER A 96 -22.43 -17.31 -0.78
N SER A 97 -21.23 -16.78 -1.04
CA SER A 97 -21.05 -15.40 -1.51
C SER A 97 -21.74 -15.16 -2.87
N ILE A 98 -21.60 -16.09 -3.82
CA ILE A 98 -22.23 -15.99 -5.14
C ILE A 98 -23.76 -16.08 -5.05
N GLN A 99 -24.28 -16.89 -4.14
CA GLN A 99 -25.70 -16.93 -3.82
C GLN A 99 -26.17 -15.57 -3.28
N ILE A 100 -25.50 -15.05 -2.25
CA ILE A 100 -25.83 -13.78 -1.60
C ILE A 100 -25.86 -12.61 -2.60
N ILE A 101 -24.85 -12.46 -3.46
CA ILE A 101 -24.88 -11.36 -4.44
C ILE A 101 -26.01 -11.54 -5.46
N ASN A 102 -26.39 -12.77 -5.82
CA ASN A 102 -27.55 -12.99 -6.69
C ASN A 102 -28.88 -12.70 -5.98
N GLU A 103 -28.95 -12.92 -4.67
CA GLU A 103 -30.10 -12.54 -3.82
C GLU A 103 -30.25 -11.02 -3.76
N ASP A 104 -29.16 -10.32 -3.46
CA ASP A 104 -29.11 -8.86 -3.27
C ASP A 104 -29.40 -8.12 -4.57
N PHE A 105 -28.66 -8.42 -5.65
CA PHE A 105 -28.86 -7.79 -6.94
C PHE A 105 -30.16 -8.25 -7.61
N GLY A 106 -30.69 -9.42 -7.23
CA GLY A 106 -31.92 -9.98 -7.77
C GLY A 106 -33.20 -9.63 -7.04
N LYS A 107 -33.12 -8.98 -5.86
CA LYS A 107 -34.25 -8.76 -4.96
C LYS A 107 -35.06 -10.05 -4.74
N LEU A 108 -34.39 -11.17 -4.50
CA LEU A 108 -35.02 -12.49 -4.50
C LEU A 108 -35.92 -12.66 -3.26
N ALA A 109 -37.20 -12.96 -3.48
CA ALA A 109 -38.18 -13.11 -2.40
C ALA A 109 -37.77 -14.23 -1.41
N GLY A 110 -37.96 -13.98 -0.11
CA GLY A 110 -37.63 -14.94 0.95
C GLY A 110 -36.16 -14.98 1.36
N THR A 111 -35.35 -14.04 0.88
CA THR A 111 -33.92 -13.91 1.17
C THR A 111 -33.62 -12.59 1.87
N ASN A 112 -32.42 -12.41 2.40
CA ASN A 112 -32.00 -11.15 3.01
C ASN A 112 -31.83 -10.01 1.97
N GLY A 113 -31.92 -10.30 0.67
CA GLY A 113 -31.97 -9.30 -0.40
C GLY A 113 -33.38 -8.86 -0.79
N ALA A 114 -34.42 -9.38 -0.12
CA ALA A 114 -35.82 -9.15 -0.49
C ALA A 114 -36.38 -7.77 -0.09
N GLY A 115 -35.54 -6.83 0.35
CA GLY A 115 -35.90 -5.52 0.90
C GLY A 115 -36.72 -4.62 -0.02
N ASN A 116 -36.85 -3.34 0.36
CA ASN A 116 -37.70 -2.38 -0.36
C ASN A 116 -37.11 -1.85 -1.68
N GLY A 117 -35.95 -2.37 -2.10
CA GLY A 117 -35.27 -2.02 -3.35
C GLY A 117 -35.91 -2.58 -4.62
N VAL A 118 -35.11 -2.67 -5.68
CA VAL A 118 -35.52 -3.19 -6.98
C VAL A 118 -34.69 -4.39 -7.43
N ASP A 119 -35.27 -5.27 -8.25
CA ASP A 119 -34.48 -6.24 -9.01
C ASP A 119 -33.65 -5.50 -10.08
N THR A 120 -32.34 -5.53 -9.92
CA THR A 120 -31.42 -4.86 -10.84
C THR A 120 -31.36 -5.54 -12.20
N ARG A 121 -31.91 -6.76 -12.36
CA ARG A 121 -31.73 -7.65 -13.52
C ARG A 121 -30.27 -8.01 -13.80
N VAL A 122 -29.36 -7.79 -12.86
CA VAL A 122 -28.00 -8.30 -12.93
C VAL A 122 -27.91 -9.60 -12.14
N ARG A 123 -27.21 -10.59 -12.70
CA ARG A 123 -26.93 -11.88 -12.05
C ARG A 123 -25.46 -12.23 -12.24
N PHE A 124 -24.93 -13.09 -11.39
CA PHE A 124 -23.53 -13.48 -11.37
C PHE A 124 -23.39 -14.98 -11.54
N CYS A 125 -22.37 -15.37 -12.29
CA CYS A 125 -22.03 -16.76 -12.54
C CYS A 125 -20.52 -16.93 -12.36
N LEU A 126 -20.10 -17.88 -11.52
CA LEU A 126 -18.71 -18.33 -11.54
C LEU A 126 -18.40 -18.93 -12.90
N ALA A 127 -17.37 -18.39 -13.54
CA ALA A 127 -16.89 -18.85 -14.83
C ALA A 127 -16.69 -20.36 -14.84
N LYS A 128 -17.14 -21.00 -15.91
CA LYS A 128 -16.97 -22.44 -16.13
C LYS A 128 -15.92 -22.76 -17.19
N LYS A 129 -15.40 -21.71 -17.84
CA LYS A 129 -14.27 -21.78 -18.74
C LYS A 129 -13.25 -20.69 -18.42
N ASP A 130 -11.98 -21.10 -18.36
CA ASP A 130 -10.84 -20.19 -18.23
C ASP A 130 -10.64 -19.37 -19.53
N PRO A 131 -9.71 -18.39 -19.55
CA PRO A 131 -9.47 -17.57 -20.73
C PRO A 131 -8.95 -18.34 -21.96
N LYS A 132 -8.49 -19.59 -21.79
CA LYS A 132 -8.03 -20.48 -22.87
C LYS A 132 -9.14 -21.44 -23.33
N GLY A 133 -10.30 -21.42 -22.68
CA GLY A 133 -11.46 -22.27 -22.97
C GLY A 133 -11.49 -23.60 -22.22
N ASN A 134 -10.54 -23.85 -21.31
CA ASN A 134 -10.53 -25.05 -20.49
C ASN A 134 -11.62 -24.99 -19.42
N CYS A 135 -12.16 -26.15 -19.05
CA CYS A 135 -13.11 -26.25 -17.93
C CYS A 135 -12.47 -25.79 -16.62
N THR A 136 -13.23 -25.05 -15.82
CA THR A 136 -12.81 -24.57 -14.49
C THR A 136 -14.03 -24.46 -13.57
N ASP A 137 -13.77 -24.50 -12.26
CA ASP A 137 -14.74 -24.14 -11.23
C ASP A 137 -14.87 -22.61 -11.01
N GLY A 138 -14.01 -21.82 -11.66
CA GLY A 138 -13.98 -20.36 -11.58
C GLY A 138 -13.15 -19.83 -10.41
N VAL A 139 -12.29 -20.67 -9.82
CA VAL A 139 -11.46 -20.31 -8.66
C VAL A 139 -9.97 -20.54 -8.97
N VAL A 140 -9.15 -19.54 -8.65
CA VAL A 140 -7.69 -19.63 -8.70
C VAL A 140 -7.17 -19.51 -7.26
N ARG A 141 -6.35 -20.45 -6.80
CA ARG A 141 -5.74 -20.42 -5.46
C ARG A 141 -4.25 -20.18 -5.57
N ILE A 142 -3.73 -19.18 -4.85
CA ILE A 142 -2.32 -18.78 -4.93
C ILE A 142 -1.78 -18.60 -3.52
N LYS A 143 -0.75 -19.37 -3.18
CA LYS A 143 -0.06 -19.22 -1.91
C LYS A 143 0.93 -18.06 -1.97
N SER A 144 0.63 -16.93 -1.34
CA SER A 144 1.46 -15.72 -1.37
C SER A 144 1.28 -14.85 -0.13
N SER A 145 2.38 -14.23 0.32
CA SER A 145 2.37 -13.26 1.42
C SER A 145 1.60 -11.98 1.08
N LEU A 146 1.35 -11.69 -0.21
CA LEU A 146 0.52 -10.57 -0.65
C LEU A 146 -0.95 -10.67 -0.23
N THR A 147 -1.38 -11.78 0.36
CA THR A 147 -2.66 -11.84 1.08
C THR A 147 -2.75 -10.82 2.23
N ILE A 148 -1.60 -10.34 2.71
CA ILE A 148 -1.46 -9.14 3.55
C ILE A 148 -0.69 -8.13 2.70
N HIS A 149 -1.36 -7.07 2.22
CA HIS A 149 -0.73 -6.11 1.32
C HIS A 149 -0.97 -4.65 1.72
N GLN A 150 0.03 -3.83 1.40
CA GLN A 150 -0.05 -2.37 1.47
C GLN A 150 -0.66 -1.77 0.18
N THR A 151 -1.04 -0.50 0.22
CA THR A 151 -1.58 0.23 -0.94
C THR A 151 -0.64 0.17 -2.15
N SER A 152 0.67 0.37 -1.93
CA SER A 152 1.71 0.29 -2.96
C SER A 152 1.87 -1.11 -3.59
N GLN A 153 1.32 -2.15 -2.95
CA GLN A 153 1.44 -3.55 -3.39
C GLN A 153 0.17 -4.06 -4.09
N ARG A 154 -0.88 -3.24 -4.23
CA ARG A 154 -2.15 -3.65 -4.87
C ARG A 154 -1.97 -4.08 -6.33
N ALA A 155 -1.08 -3.42 -7.07
CA ALA A 155 -0.75 -3.84 -8.44
C ALA A 155 -0.07 -5.22 -8.46
N LEU A 156 0.92 -5.43 -7.57
CA LEU A 156 1.63 -6.70 -7.43
C LEU A 156 0.69 -7.86 -7.04
N LEU A 157 -0.31 -7.60 -6.20
CA LEU A 157 -1.36 -8.58 -5.87
C LEU A 157 -2.08 -9.07 -7.14
N LYS A 158 -2.45 -8.13 -8.02
CA LYS A 158 -3.19 -8.44 -9.25
C LYS A 158 -2.30 -9.06 -10.34
N GLU A 159 -0.98 -8.82 -10.30
CA GLU A 159 -0.02 -9.51 -11.16
C GLU A 159 0.08 -11.02 -10.89
N LEU A 160 -0.27 -11.48 -9.68
CA LEU A 160 -0.29 -12.92 -9.36
C LEU A 160 -1.27 -13.69 -10.24
N SER A 161 -2.47 -13.14 -10.44
CA SER A 161 -3.48 -13.70 -11.32
C SER A 161 -4.47 -12.64 -11.76
N PHE A 162 -4.75 -12.65 -13.06
CA PHE A 162 -5.67 -11.73 -13.70
C PHE A 162 -6.27 -12.39 -14.93
N TRP A 163 -7.59 -12.42 -15.02
CA TRP A 163 -8.30 -12.84 -16.24
C TRP A 163 -8.83 -11.61 -16.96
N ASP A 164 -8.97 -11.69 -18.29
CA ASP A 164 -9.42 -10.59 -19.14
C ASP A 164 -10.66 -9.88 -18.56
N ASN A 165 -10.46 -8.67 -18.05
CA ASN A 165 -11.48 -7.87 -17.37
C ASN A 165 -12.62 -7.39 -18.28
N THR A 166 -12.47 -7.52 -19.60
CA THR A 166 -13.57 -7.28 -20.54
C THR A 166 -14.57 -8.44 -20.56
N ARG A 167 -14.18 -9.60 -20.02
CA ARG A 167 -14.93 -10.86 -20.03
C ARG A 167 -15.26 -11.43 -18.66
N TYR A 168 -14.46 -11.10 -17.64
CA TYR A 168 -14.61 -11.60 -16.27
C TYR A 168 -14.53 -10.47 -15.26
N LEU A 169 -15.40 -10.48 -14.26
CA LEU A 169 -15.22 -9.71 -13.04
C LEU A 169 -14.23 -10.49 -12.16
N ASN A 170 -13.02 -9.92 -11.98
CA ASN A 170 -11.99 -10.45 -11.10
C ASN A 170 -12.31 -10.07 -9.64
N MET A 171 -12.49 -11.07 -8.78
CA MET A 171 -12.65 -10.90 -7.34
C MET A 171 -11.44 -11.51 -6.63
N TYR A 172 -10.75 -10.73 -5.80
CA TYR A 172 -9.64 -11.22 -4.99
C TYR A 172 -10.07 -11.39 -3.54
N VAL A 173 -9.70 -12.51 -2.94
CA VAL A 173 -9.91 -12.81 -1.53
C VAL A 173 -8.58 -12.80 -0.81
N VAL A 174 -8.48 -12.03 0.27
CA VAL A 174 -7.22 -11.76 0.99
C VAL A 174 -7.41 -11.84 2.50
N GLN A 175 -6.30 -11.98 3.24
CA GLN A 175 -6.29 -12.03 4.69
C GLN A 175 -6.53 -10.65 5.30
N SER A 176 -5.82 -9.62 4.82
CA SER A 176 -5.97 -8.26 5.32
C SER A 176 -5.57 -7.21 4.31
N ILE A 177 -6.11 -6.01 4.50
CA ILE A 177 -5.88 -4.83 3.70
C ILE A 177 -5.40 -3.74 4.66
N ASN A 178 -4.34 -3.01 4.29
CA ASN A 178 -3.84 -1.89 5.10
C ASN A 178 -4.97 -0.86 5.37
N GLY A 179 -4.98 -0.27 6.57
CA GLY A 179 -6.02 0.65 7.02
C GLY A 179 -7.23 -0.03 7.67
N ASN A 180 -7.14 -1.33 7.93
CA ASN A 180 -8.22 -2.19 8.46
C ASN A 180 -9.48 -2.28 7.57
N VAL A 181 -9.35 -1.87 6.32
CA VAL A 181 -10.42 -1.77 5.31
C VAL A 181 -11.03 -3.16 5.01
N GLY A 182 -12.36 -3.24 4.88
CA GLY A 182 -13.06 -4.50 4.57
C GLY A 182 -12.94 -4.96 3.11
N GLY A 183 -12.85 -4.01 2.18
CA GLY A 183 -12.72 -4.26 0.74
C GLY A 183 -12.40 -2.99 -0.04
N TYR A 184 -12.05 -3.17 -1.31
CA TYR A 184 -11.96 -2.07 -2.27
C TYR A 184 -12.26 -2.55 -3.70
N ALA A 185 -12.68 -1.61 -4.54
CA ALA A 185 -13.05 -1.87 -5.92
C ALA A 185 -12.40 -0.88 -6.89
N SER A 186 -12.19 -1.33 -8.12
CA SER A 186 -11.86 -0.44 -9.23
C SER A 186 -13.13 0.10 -9.88
N PHE A 187 -13.24 1.42 -9.91
CA PHE A 187 -14.33 2.11 -10.58
C PHE A 187 -14.22 1.99 -12.12
N PRO A 188 -15.34 2.13 -12.86
CA PRO A 188 -15.27 2.30 -14.31
C PRO A 188 -14.31 3.43 -14.71
N GLY A 189 -13.39 3.13 -15.64
CA GLY A 189 -12.32 4.05 -16.03
C GLY A 189 -11.03 3.91 -15.22
N GLY A 190 -10.98 3.04 -14.22
CA GLY A 190 -9.74 2.65 -13.54
C GLY A 190 -8.74 1.94 -14.47
N PRO A 191 -7.48 1.74 -14.01
CA PRO A 191 -6.46 1.05 -14.80
C PRO A 191 -6.90 -0.38 -15.14
N ALA A 192 -6.76 -0.78 -16.40
CA ALA A 192 -7.25 -2.08 -16.88
C ALA A 192 -6.64 -3.27 -16.14
N GLY A 193 -5.31 -3.29 -15.96
CA GLY A 193 -4.60 -4.34 -15.19
C GLY A 193 -4.92 -4.32 -13.69
N GLY A 194 -5.66 -3.31 -13.23
CA GLY A 194 -6.14 -3.17 -11.87
C GLY A 194 -7.65 -3.34 -11.73
N ASP A 195 -8.42 -3.76 -12.75
CA ASP A 195 -9.88 -3.85 -12.64
C ASP A 195 -10.34 -4.97 -11.68
N GLY A 196 -11.58 -4.88 -11.17
CA GLY A 196 -12.17 -5.87 -10.25
C GLY A 196 -12.22 -5.41 -8.80
N ILE A 197 -12.56 -6.34 -7.90
CA ILE A 197 -12.77 -6.08 -6.46
C ILE A 197 -11.81 -6.91 -5.61
N VAL A 198 -11.51 -6.43 -4.40
CA VAL A 198 -10.73 -7.14 -3.39
C VAL A 198 -11.51 -7.11 -2.08
N VAL A 199 -11.69 -8.25 -1.44
CA VAL A 199 -12.49 -8.40 -0.22
C VAL A 199 -11.74 -9.25 0.79
N ARG A 200 -11.78 -8.86 2.07
CA ARG A 200 -11.22 -9.66 3.15
C ARG A 200 -12.00 -10.96 3.33
N HIS A 201 -11.29 -12.06 3.55
CA HIS A 201 -11.88 -13.41 3.57
C HIS A 201 -12.98 -13.62 4.61
N ASP A 202 -12.92 -12.91 5.73
CA ASP A 202 -13.91 -12.91 6.81
C ASP A 202 -15.15 -12.06 6.50
N LEU A 203 -15.20 -11.40 5.34
CA LEU A 203 -16.36 -10.65 4.84
C LEU A 203 -16.93 -11.23 3.53
N VAL A 204 -16.44 -12.41 3.11
CA VAL A 204 -16.89 -13.14 1.92
C VAL A 204 -17.85 -14.26 2.33
N GLY A 205 -19.07 -14.21 1.78
CA GLY A 205 -20.14 -15.15 2.13
C GLY A 205 -20.62 -15.00 3.58
N ASN A 206 -21.29 -16.03 4.09
CA ASN A 206 -21.88 -16.07 5.44
C ASN A 206 -21.57 -17.38 6.20
N ILE A 207 -20.60 -18.16 5.73
CA ILE A 207 -20.16 -19.41 6.34
C ILE A 207 -18.62 -19.47 6.33
N GLY A 208 -18.04 -20.51 6.94
CA GLY A 208 -16.60 -20.72 6.93
C GLY A 208 -15.90 -19.70 7.81
N SER A 209 -14.97 -18.92 7.24
CA SER A 209 -14.27 -17.86 7.97
C SER A 209 -15.05 -16.56 8.11
N SER A 210 -16.21 -16.44 7.45
CA SER A 210 -16.98 -15.20 7.44
C SER A 210 -17.51 -14.86 8.83
N VAL A 211 -17.37 -13.60 9.22
CA VAL A 211 -18.01 -12.98 10.40
C VAL A 211 -19.20 -12.11 10.01
N GLY A 212 -19.35 -11.79 8.71
CA GLY A 212 -20.46 -11.02 8.16
C GLY A 212 -21.55 -11.87 7.51
N ILE A 213 -22.52 -11.20 6.87
CA ILE A 213 -23.54 -11.87 6.03
C ILE A 213 -23.35 -11.56 4.53
N GLY A 214 -22.16 -11.09 4.16
CA GLY A 214 -21.67 -11.00 2.78
C GLY A 214 -21.91 -9.67 2.06
N ARG A 215 -22.40 -8.61 2.75
CA ARG A 215 -22.75 -7.34 2.08
C ARG A 215 -21.56 -6.51 1.65
N THR A 216 -20.38 -6.76 2.23
CA THR A 216 -19.13 -6.15 1.73
C THR A 216 -18.90 -6.51 0.27
N THR A 217 -19.12 -7.76 -0.14
CA THR A 217 -18.98 -8.15 -1.56
C THR A 217 -20.00 -7.42 -2.43
N THR A 218 -21.25 -7.33 -1.99
CA THR A 218 -22.32 -6.57 -2.69
C THR A 218 -21.94 -5.09 -2.86
N HIS A 219 -21.43 -4.46 -1.80
CA HIS A 219 -20.97 -3.07 -1.78
C HIS A 219 -19.83 -2.82 -2.78
N GLU A 220 -18.76 -3.64 -2.75
CA GLU A 220 -17.62 -3.48 -3.67
C GLU A 220 -18.03 -3.72 -5.14
N ILE A 221 -18.94 -4.66 -5.41
CA ILE A 221 -19.48 -4.86 -6.76
C ILE A 221 -20.28 -3.63 -7.21
N GLY A 222 -21.00 -2.97 -6.30
CA GLY A 222 -21.67 -1.69 -6.57
C GLY A 222 -20.70 -0.64 -7.10
N HIS A 223 -19.55 -0.46 -6.46
CA HIS A 223 -18.49 0.42 -6.95
C HIS A 223 -17.93 0.00 -8.31
N TRP A 224 -17.76 -1.30 -8.56
CA TRP A 224 -17.32 -1.80 -9.86
C TRP A 224 -18.31 -1.47 -11.01
N PHE A 225 -19.61 -1.37 -10.68
CA PHE A 225 -20.64 -0.84 -11.57
C PHE A 225 -20.73 0.68 -11.66
N GLY A 226 -19.88 1.40 -10.94
CA GLY A 226 -19.87 2.85 -10.92
C GLY A 226 -20.85 3.47 -9.91
N LEU A 227 -21.32 2.74 -8.90
CA LEU A 227 -22.11 3.34 -7.83
C LEU A 227 -21.21 4.03 -6.81
N TYR A 228 -21.55 5.26 -6.44
CA TYR A 228 -20.88 5.97 -5.37
C TYR A 228 -21.50 5.60 -4.01
N HIS A 229 -20.79 5.92 -2.93
CA HIS A 229 -21.40 5.94 -1.60
C HIS A 229 -22.59 6.90 -1.57
N THR A 230 -23.66 6.55 -0.83
CA THR A 230 -24.84 7.42 -0.69
C THR A 230 -24.51 8.79 -0.08
N PHE A 231 -23.43 8.85 0.72
CA PHE A 231 -22.92 10.06 1.36
C PHE A 231 -21.78 10.74 0.59
N ASN A 232 -21.53 10.33 -0.66
CA ASN A 232 -20.47 10.91 -1.47
C ASN A 232 -20.70 12.41 -1.65
N ASN A 233 -19.68 13.24 -1.44
CA ASN A 233 -19.78 14.71 -1.51
C ASN A 233 -20.84 15.33 -0.56
N GLY A 234 -21.23 14.61 0.51
CA GLY A 234 -22.18 15.08 1.51
C GLY A 234 -23.57 15.37 0.93
N CYS A 235 -24.25 16.40 1.44
CA CYS A 235 -25.61 16.73 1.00
C CYS A 235 -25.72 17.16 -0.47
N GLY A 236 -24.61 17.51 -1.13
CA GLY A 236 -24.63 18.02 -2.50
C GLY A 236 -25.49 19.29 -2.66
N VAL A 237 -25.81 19.62 -3.90
CA VAL A 237 -26.71 20.74 -4.28
C VAL A 237 -27.95 20.25 -5.03
N ASP A 238 -27.84 19.10 -5.69
CA ASP A 238 -28.87 18.43 -6.48
C ASP A 238 -28.62 16.91 -6.42
N THR A 239 -29.60 16.12 -5.97
CA THR A 239 -29.50 14.66 -5.81
C THR A 239 -29.22 13.93 -7.11
N CYS A 240 -29.58 14.51 -8.26
CA CYS A 240 -29.37 13.90 -9.56
C CYS A 240 -27.99 14.19 -10.17
N SER A 241 -27.41 15.35 -9.88
CA SER A 241 -26.23 15.88 -10.57
C SER A 241 -25.03 16.15 -9.66
N SER A 242 -25.21 15.94 -8.35
CA SER A 242 -24.18 15.99 -7.32
C SER A 242 -24.40 14.85 -6.32
N GLY A 243 -23.64 14.80 -5.23
CA GLY A 243 -23.75 13.70 -4.29
C GLY A 243 -23.21 12.39 -4.87
N ASP A 244 -24.00 11.33 -4.83
CA ASP A 244 -23.72 10.01 -5.41
C ASP A 244 -24.17 9.88 -6.89
N PHE A 245 -24.71 10.96 -7.45
CA PHE A 245 -25.27 11.07 -8.79
C PHE A 245 -26.48 10.15 -9.06
N VAL A 246 -27.27 9.88 -8.03
CA VAL A 246 -28.50 9.08 -8.14
C VAL A 246 -29.69 9.84 -7.56
N CYS A 247 -30.64 10.19 -8.43
CA CYS A 247 -31.79 11.03 -8.04
C CYS A 247 -32.68 10.48 -6.92
N ASP A 248 -32.77 9.15 -6.78
CA ASP A 248 -33.69 8.46 -5.87
C ASP A 248 -33.00 7.90 -4.63
N THR A 249 -31.73 8.28 -4.39
CA THR A 249 -31.06 8.15 -3.10
C THR A 249 -31.15 9.51 -2.38
N PRO A 250 -31.74 9.56 -1.17
CA PRO A 250 -31.75 10.76 -0.35
C PRO A 250 -30.33 11.28 -0.08
N PRO A 251 -30.11 12.60 -0.09
CA PRO A 251 -28.80 13.19 0.17
C PRO A 251 -28.36 12.87 1.61
N GLN A 252 -27.08 12.52 1.77
CA GLN A 252 -26.55 12.10 3.07
C GLN A 252 -25.21 12.79 3.34
N SER A 253 -25.06 13.40 4.51
CA SER A 253 -23.86 14.22 4.81
C SER A 253 -22.62 13.39 5.15
N ALA A 254 -22.81 12.19 5.72
CA ALA A 254 -21.76 11.36 6.30
C ALA A 254 -22.19 9.89 6.36
N PRO A 255 -21.24 8.93 6.40
CA PRO A 255 -21.56 7.50 6.53
C PRO A 255 -22.35 7.17 7.80
N SER A 256 -23.28 6.24 7.69
CA SER A 256 -24.00 5.68 8.85
C SER A 256 -23.32 4.39 9.31
N TYR A 257 -22.80 4.32 10.54
CA TYR A 257 -22.17 3.11 11.09
C TYR A 257 -23.10 2.29 12.00
N THR A 258 -24.37 2.68 12.08
CA THR A 258 -25.39 2.01 12.88
C THR A 258 -26.68 1.94 12.08
N CYS A 259 -27.64 1.14 12.54
CA CYS A 259 -28.96 1.04 11.93
C CYS A 259 -29.95 2.10 12.42
N ALA A 260 -29.44 3.16 13.06
CA ALA A 260 -30.26 4.29 13.48
C ALA A 260 -30.86 4.99 12.26
N THR A 261 -32.14 5.36 12.35
CA THR A 261 -32.76 6.23 11.35
C THR A 261 -32.26 7.65 11.60
N LEU A 262 -31.58 8.21 10.60
CA LEU A 262 -31.07 9.58 10.63
C LEU A 262 -31.64 10.32 9.42
N ASN A 263 -31.77 11.64 9.54
CA ASN A 263 -31.93 12.52 8.40
C ASN A 263 -30.86 13.60 8.52
N THR A 264 -29.78 13.46 7.76
CA THR A 264 -28.60 14.33 7.92
C THR A 264 -28.56 15.48 6.93
N CYS A 265 -29.43 15.47 5.93
CA CYS A 265 -29.63 16.53 4.97
C CYS A 265 -31.12 16.90 4.90
N SER A 266 -31.48 17.97 4.20
CA SER A 266 -32.91 18.37 4.03
C SER A 266 -33.12 19.11 2.71
N ASN A 267 -32.25 18.85 1.72
CA ASN A 267 -32.23 19.51 0.42
C ASN A 267 -32.90 18.67 -0.69
N ASP A 268 -33.60 17.61 -0.31
CA ASP A 268 -34.49 16.79 -1.11
C ASP A 268 -35.97 17.15 -0.87
N VAL A 269 -36.82 16.81 -1.84
CA VAL A 269 -38.26 17.09 -1.79
C VAL A 269 -39.05 15.90 -2.34
N PRO A 270 -39.90 15.23 -1.53
CA PRO A 270 -40.08 15.44 -0.09
C PRO A 270 -38.79 15.13 0.70
N ASP A 271 -38.61 15.84 1.81
CA ASP A 271 -37.52 15.59 2.77
C ASP A 271 -37.71 14.21 3.42
N VAL A 272 -36.79 13.28 3.17
CA VAL A 272 -36.85 11.91 3.67
C VAL A 272 -35.54 11.49 4.37
N ASN A 273 -35.64 10.50 5.26
CA ASN A 273 -34.48 10.01 6.00
C ASN A 273 -33.38 9.44 5.09
N ASP A 274 -32.14 9.48 5.58
CA ASP A 274 -30.97 8.83 4.99
C ASP A 274 -31.27 7.34 4.73
N LEU A 275 -30.86 6.86 3.55
CA LEU A 275 -31.15 5.49 3.12
C LEU A 275 -30.15 4.49 3.72
N LYS A 276 -30.32 4.22 5.02
CA LYS A 276 -29.47 3.31 5.82
C LYS A 276 -29.49 1.87 5.32
N GLU A 277 -30.55 1.46 4.63
CA GLU A 277 -30.72 0.12 4.04
C GLU A 277 -29.98 -0.06 2.71
N ASN A 278 -29.42 1.03 2.15
CA ASN A 278 -28.71 0.96 0.89
C ASN A 278 -27.38 0.21 1.04
N TYR A 279 -27.08 -0.72 0.12
CA TYR A 279 -25.79 -1.42 0.13
C TYR A 279 -24.59 -0.48 -0.04
N MET A 280 -24.76 0.73 -0.59
CA MET A 280 -23.69 1.73 -0.75
C MET A 280 -23.49 2.63 0.48
N ASN A 281 -24.16 2.36 1.60
CA ASN A 281 -23.89 3.00 2.89
C ASN A 281 -22.81 2.22 3.68
N TYR A 282 -22.46 2.66 4.88
CA TYR A 282 -21.53 1.98 5.81
C TYR A 282 -22.21 1.30 7.00
N THR A 283 -23.52 1.06 6.89
CA THR A 283 -24.30 0.43 7.93
C THR A 283 -23.88 -1.02 8.14
N PRO A 284 -24.17 -1.62 9.30
CA PRO A 284 -23.95 -3.05 9.49
C PRO A 284 -24.70 -3.86 8.42
N ASP A 285 -24.11 -4.98 7.98
CA ASP A 285 -24.68 -5.83 6.93
C ASP A 285 -26.15 -6.22 7.19
N THR A 286 -26.52 -6.42 8.46
CA THR A 286 -27.88 -6.79 8.90
C THR A 286 -28.95 -5.75 8.57
N CYS A 287 -28.55 -4.55 8.22
CA CYS A 287 -29.44 -3.44 7.91
C CYS A 287 -29.45 -3.10 6.43
N MET A 288 -28.53 -3.64 5.63
CA MET A 288 -28.49 -3.42 4.19
C MET A 288 -29.31 -4.48 3.45
N ASP A 289 -30.29 -4.04 2.66
CA ASP A 289 -31.16 -4.94 1.90
C ASP A 289 -31.67 -4.39 0.55
N MET A 290 -31.13 -3.25 0.07
CA MET A 290 -31.64 -2.63 -1.14
C MET A 290 -30.63 -1.87 -2.03
N LEU A 291 -30.92 -1.89 -3.33
CA LEU A 291 -30.51 -0.89 -4.33
C LEU A 291 -31.75 -0.17 -4.86
N THR A 292 -31.59 1.10 -5.22
CA THR A 292 -32.66 1.93 -5.80
C THR A 292 -32.80 1.71 -7.32
N ASN A 293 -33.88 2.25 -7.90
CA ASN A 293 -34.08 2.19 -9.35
C ASN A 293 -33.05 3.06 -10.11
N GLY A 294 -32.66 4.20 -9.54
CA GLY A 294 -31.60 5.05 -10.08
C GLY A 294 -30.24 4.35 -10.06
N GLN A 295 -29.90 3.64 -8.98
CA GLN A 295 -28.70 2.80 -8.92
C GLN A 295 -28.74 1.70 -9.98
N LYS A 296 -29.87 1.00 -10.15
CA LYS A 296 -30.07 0.04 -11.27
C LYS A 296 -29.78 0.70 -12.62
N GLN A 297 -30.38 1.85 -12.91
CA GLN A 297 -30.20 2.54 -14.20
C GLN A 297 -28.73 2.87 -14.47
N ARG A 298 -28.02 3.30 -13.43
CA ARG A 298 -26.60 3.65 -13.48
C ARG A 298 -25.73 2.43 -13.74
N MET A 299 -25.97 1.31 -13.05
CA MET A 299 -25.29 0.03 -13.34
C MET A 299 -25.48 -0.42 -14.80
N HIS A 300 -26.72 -0.32 -15.31
CA HIS A 300 -27.02 -0.64 -16.71
C HIS A 300 -26.32 0.29 -17.69
N ALA A 301 -26.25 1.59 -17.38
CA ALA A 301 -25.50 2.55 -18.19
C ALA A 301 -24.01 2.18 -18.26
N THR A 302 -23.38 1.86 -17.12
CA THR A 302 -21.99 1.37 -17.07
C THR A 302 -21.77 0.14 -17.96
N LEU A 303 -22.71 -0.82 -17.94
CA LEU A 303 -22.67 -2.01 -18.79
C LEU A 303 -22.89 -1.70 -20.28
N ASP A 304 -23.58 -0.61 -20.62
CA ASP A 304 -23.89 -0.23 -22.00
C ASP A 304 -22.84 0.71 -22.61
N THR A 305 -22.06 1.42 -21.79
CA THR A 305 -21.06 2.40 -22.25
C THR A 305 -19.63 1.94 -22.07
N ILE A 306 -19.31 1.28 -20.95
CA ILE A 306 -17.93 0.98 -20.55
C ILE A 306 -17.70 -0.53 -20.60
N ARG A 307 -18.53 -1.30 -19.88
CA ARG A 307 -18.36 -2.75 -19.70
C ARG A 307 -19.21 -3.55 -20.70
N THR A 308 -19.09 -3.22 -21.98
CA THR A 308 -20.04 -3.66 -23.02
C THR A 308 -19.93 -5.12 -23.44
N LEU A 309 -18.76 -5.76 -23.28
CA LEU A 309 -18.56 -7.15 -23.71
C LEU A 309 -19.02 -8.17 -22.66
N ILE A 310 -18.87 -7.84 -21.37
CA ILE A 310 -18.91 -8.84 -20.29
C ILE A 310 -20.23 -9.61 -20.19
N TRP A 311 -21.35 -8.97 -20.53
CA TRP A 311 -22.70 -9.53 -20.42
C TRP A 311 -23.28 -9.99 -21.76
N LYS A 312 -22.56 -9.82 -22.88
CA LYS A 312 -23.03 -10.25 -24.20
C LYS A 312 -23.13 -11.77 -24.27
N GLN A 313 -24.12 -12.26 -25.01
CA GLN A 313 -24.31 -13.70 -25.23
C GLN A 313 -23.05 -14.41 -25.74
N SER A 314 -22.29 -13.77 -26.64
CA SER A 314 -21.01 -14.30 -27.13
C SER A 314 -19.98 -14.49 -26.01
N ASN A 315 -19.99 -13.63 -24.99
CA ASN A 315 -19.12 -13.78 -23.83
C ASN A 315 -19.62 -14.86 -22.87
N LEU A 316 -20.94 -14.98 -22.65
CA LEU A 316 -21.50 -16.04 -21.81
C LEU A 316 -21.17 -17.44 -22.33
N VAL A 317 -21.20 -17.64 -23.66
CA VAL A 317 -20.76 -18.89 -24.31
C VAL A 317 -19.25 -19.12 -24.12
N PHE A 318 -18.46 -18.04 -24.22
CA PHE A 318 -17.00 -18.08 -24.05
C PHE A 318 -16.60 -18.48 -22.62
N THR A 319 -17.26 -17.91 -21.61
CA THR A 319 -16.96 -18.14 -20.19
C THR A 319 -17.67 -19.34 -19.58
N GLY A 320 -18.57 -19.98 -20.34
CA GLY A 320 -19.40 -21.09 -19.85
C GLY A 320 -20.50 -20.68 -18.87
N CYS A 321 -20.88 -19.40 -18.87
CA CYS A 321 -22.00 -18.86 -18.08
C CYS A 321 -23.31 -18.74 -18.87
N ASP A 322 -23.35 -19.28 -20.09
CA ASP A 322 -24.58 -19.46 -20.84
C ASP A 322 -25.47 -20.54 -20.19
N SER A 323 -26.79 -20.33 -20.19
CA SER A 323 -27.74 -21.26 -19.58
C SER A 323 -27.78 -22.64 -20.23
N ASN A 324 -27.32 -22.77 -21.49
CA ASN A 324 -27.25 -24.07 -22.17
C ASN A 324 -25.91 -24.79 -21.95
N TYR A 325 -24.96 -24.16 -21.26
CA TYR A 325 -23.68 -24.80 -20.98
C TYR A 325 -23.84 -25.84 -19.87
N SER A 326 -23.49 -27.09 -20.18
CA SER A 326 -23.38 -28.17 -19.21
C SER A 326 -21.90 -28.43 -18.92
N PRO A 327 -21.38 -28.08 -17.73
CA PRO A 327 -20.00 -28.39 -17.38
C PRO A 327 -19.82 -29.92 -17.28
N PRO A 328 -18.63 -30.46 -17.61
CA PRO A 328 -18.31 -31.85 -17.32
C PRO A 328 -18.33 -32.09 -15.81
N ALA A 329 -18.57 -33.35 -15.40
CA ALA A 329 -18.66 -33.71 -13.98
C ALA A 329 -17.39 -33.36 -13.19
N ASN A 330 -16.22 -33.51 -13.82
CA ASN A 330 -14.93 -33.10 -13.29
C ASN A 330 -14.18 -32.31 -14.37
N CYS A 331 -13.64 -31.15 -14.02
CA CYS A 331 -12.70 -30.44 -14.90
C CYS A 331 -11.29 -31.03 -14.73
N PRO A 332 -10.56 -31.36 -15.80
CA PRO A 332 -9.17 -31.82 -15.70
C PRO A 332 -8.26 -30.70 -15.18
N VAL A 333 -7.16 -31.05 -14.52
CA VAL A 333 -6.12 -30.09 -14.09
C VAL A 333 -5.67 -29.24 -15.28
N VAL A 334 -5.51 -27.93 -15.05
CA VAL A 334 -4.93 -26.99 -16.01
C VAL A 334 -3.68 -26.40 -15.37
N ALA A 335 -2.51 -26.72 -15.90
CA ALA A 335 -1.25 -26.28 -15.35
C ALA A 335 -1.04 -24.79 -15.63
N ASP A 336 -0.72 -24.02 -14.60
CA ASP A 336 -0.33 -22.61 -14.75
C ASP A 336 0.53 -22.16 -13.57
N PHE A 337 1.38 -21.15 -13.82
CA PHE A 337 2.27 -20.60 -12.81
C PHE A 337 2.57 -19.13 -13.03
N VAL A 338 3.06 -18.49 -11.97
CA VAL A 338 3.49 -17.09 -11.99
C VAL A 338 4.76 -16.89 -11.18
N SER A 339 5.52 -15.86 -11.57
CA SER A 339 6.62 -15.30 -10.79
C SER A 339 6.52 -13.78 -10.89
N LEU A 340 6.68 -13.11 -9.76
CA LEU A 340 6.82 -11.66 -9.73
C LEU A 340 8.26 -11.31 -10.17
N ASN A 341 8.37 -10.30 -11.04
CA ASN A 341 9.61 -9.85 -11.67
C ASN A 341 10.45 -10.94 -12.37
N ARG A 342 10.29 -11.05 -13.69
CA ARG A 342 10.92 -12.09 -14.52
C ARG A 342 12.30 -11.70 -15.05
N SER A 343 12.74 -10.46 -14.81
CA SER A 343 14.05 -9.98 -15.21
C SER A 343 14.92 -9.88 -13.96
N ILE A 344 15.77 -10.89 -13.76
CA ILE A 344 16.59 -11.03 -12.56
C ILE A 344 18.07 -10.88 -12.88
N CYS A 345 18.87 -10.75 -11.83
CA CYS A 345 20.31 -10.71 -11.96
C CYS A 345 21.00 -12.04 -11.77
N LYS A 346 22.16 -12.18 -12.40
CA LYS A 346 23.03 -13.33 -12.22
C LYS A 346 23.31 -13.53 -10.73
N GLY A 347 23.07 -14.74 -10.24
CA GLY A 347 23.23 -15.13 -8.83
C GLY A 347 22.00 -14.87 -7.97
N SER A 348 20.98 -14.18 -8.48
CA SER A 348 19.73 -13.95 -7.76
C SER A 348 18.82 -15.18 -7.80
N SER A 349 17.93 -15.26 -6.81
CA SER A 349 16.87 -16.25 -6.75
C SER A 349 15.52 -15.65 -7.08
N ILE A 350 14.65 -16.43 -7.72
CA ILE A 350 13.27 -16.05 -8.03
C ILE A 350 12.30 -17.07 -7.45
N SER A 351 11.18 -16.59 -6.94
CA SER A 351 10.09 -17.43 -6.45
C SER A 351 9.10 -17.74 -7.57
N PHE A 352 8.73 -19.00 -7.67
CA PHE A 352 7.64 -19.48 -8.52
C PHE A 352 6.45 -19.82 -7.64
N MET A 353 5.27 -19.41 -8.08
CA MET A 353 4.00 -19.71 -7.46
C MET A 353 3.14 -20.51 -8.42
N ASP A 354 2.63 -21.64 -7.94
CA ASP A 354 1.59 -22.39 -8.62
C ASP A 354 0.28 -21.59 -8.60
N ARG A 355 -0.42 -21.61 -9.73
CA ARG A 355 -1.78 -21.10 -9.87
C ARG A 355 -2.61 -22.01 -10.79
N SER A 356 -2.24 -23.29 -10.85
CA SER A 356 -2.95 -24.30 -11.64
C SER A 356 -4.40 -24.40 -11.19
N LEU A 357 -5.30 -24.69 -12.12
CA LEU A 357 -6.74 -24.80 -11.85
C LEU A 357 -7.14 -26.23 -11.50
N ASN A 358 -8.33 -26.36 -10.91
CA ASN A 358 -9.00 -27.63 -10.62
C ASN A 358 -8.23 -28.50 -9.60
N GLU A 359 -7.74 -27.86 -8.54
CA GLU A 359 -7.17 -28.48 -7.33
C GLU A 359 -6.03 -29.49 -7.61
N ALA A 360 -5.04 -29.07 -8.42
CA ALA A 360 -3.82 -29.84 -8.64
C ALA A 360 -3.09 -30.15 -7.31
N THR A 361 -2.63 -31.39 -7.13
CA THR A 361 -2.04 -31.86 -5.86
C THR A 361 -0.56 -32.25 -5.97
N THR A 362 -0.07 -32.46 -7.20
CA THR A 362 1.31 -32.86 -7.47
C THR A 362 1.95 -31.98 -8.53
N PHE A 363 3.22 -31.65 -8.34
CA PHE A 363 3.95 -30.68 -9.16
C PHE A 363 5.30 -31.27 -9.55
N ASN A 364 5.67 -31.10 -10.83
CA ASN A 364 6.98 -31.44 -11.33
C ASN A 364 7.51 -30.31 -12.21
N TRP A 365 8.47 -29.58 -11.67
CA TRP A 365 9.07 -28.42 -12.30
C TRP A 365 10.37 -28.77 -13.01
N SER A 366 10.63 -28.10 -14.13
CA SER A 366 11.93 -28.06 -14.78
C SER A 366 12.37 -26.62 -15.02
N PHE A 367 13.59 -26.33 -14.56
CA PHE A 367 14.26 -25.03 -14.64
C PHE A 367 15.65 -25.22 -15.28
N PRO A 368 15.75 -25.46 -16.60
CA PRO A 368 17.04 -25.52 -17.27
C PRO A 368 17.87 -24.25 -16.97
N GLY A 369 19.13 -24.44 -16.54
CA GLY A 369 20.01 -23.34 -16.13
C GLY A 369 19.77 -22.77 -14.72
N GLY A 370 18.71 -23.21 -14.04
CA GLY A 370 18.44 -22.91 -12.64
C GLY A 370 19.09 -23.92 -11.69
N ASN A 371 19.28 -23.50 -10.44
CA ASN A 371 19.74 -24.33 -9.33
C ASN A 371 18.74 -24.24 -8.15
N PRO A 372 18.04 -25.34 -7.80
CA PRO A 372 18.07 -26.64 -8.49
C PRO A 372 17.43 -26.57 -9.89
N SER A 373 17.77 -27.51 -10.78
CA SER A 373 17.24 -27.56 -12.16
C SER A 373 15.86 -28.22 -12.27
N SER A 374 15.33 -28.75 -11.17
CA SER A 374 14.00 -29.32 -11.05
C SER A 374 13.49 -29.19 -9.61
N SER A 375 12.17 -29.26 -9.42
CA SER A 375 11.56 -29.28 -8.09
C SER A 375 10.22 -30.02 -8.08
N THR A 376 9.85 -30.59 -6.94
CA THR A 376 8.51 -31.14 -6.67
C THR A 376 7.70 -30.32 -5.67
N LEU A 377 8.27 -29.20 -5.18
CA LEU A 377 7.54 -28.27 -4.33
C LEU A 377 6.48 -27.55 -5.14
N GLN A 378 5.34 -27.23 -4.53
CA GLN A 378 4.30 -26.42 -5.18
C GLN A 378 4.83 -25.03 -5.56
N ASN A 379 5.58 -24.38 -4.66
CA ASN A 379 6.10 -23.02 -4.84
C ASN A 379 7.62 -22.98 -4.63
N PRO A 380 8.45 -23.36 -5.62
CA PRO A 380 9.90 -23.42 -5.47
C PRO A 380 10.57 -22.05 -5.59
N ILE A 381 11.76 -21.93 -5.00
CA ILE A 381 12.67 -20.78 -5.18
C ILE A 381 13.91 -21.28 -5.94
N ILE A 382 14.24 -20.63 -7.06
CA ILE A 382 15.30 -21.09 -7.96
C ILE A 382 16.31 -19.98 -8.19
N ARG A 383 17.59 -20.32 -8.06
CA ARG A 383 18.72 -19.43 -8.33
C ARG A 383 19.22 -19.61 -9.76
N TYR A 384 19.56 -18.51 -10.43
CA TYR A 384 20.17 -18.57 -11.76
C TYR A 384 21.55 -17.91 -11.77
N ASP A 385 22.60 -18.70 -11.96
CA ASP A 385 24.00 -18.24 -11.91
C ASP A 385 24.60 -17.92 -13.30
N SER A 386 23.82 -18.03 -14.38
CA SER A 386 24.25 -17.74 -15.74
C SER A 386 23.32 -16.72 -16.40
N VAL A 387 23.90 -15.80 -17.18
CA VAL A 387 23.11 -14.85 -17.99
C VAL A 387 22.44 -15.57 -19.14
N GLY A 388 21.27 -15.09 -19.56
CA GLY A 388 20.51 -15.69 -20.65
C GLY A 388 19.01 -15.60 -20.43
N SER A 389 18.24 -16.16 -21.37
CA SER A 389 16.81 -16.37 -21.21
C SER A 389 16.54 -17.84 -20.98
N PHE A 390 15.76 -18.17 -19.96
CA PHE A 390 15.48 -19.53 -19.52
C PHE A 390 14.00 -19.84 -19.62
N GLN A 391 13.69 -21.01 -20.17
CA GLN A 391 12.35 -21.54 -20.16
C GLN A 391 12.00 -22.09 -18.77
N VAL A 392 10.71 -22.13 -18.47
CA VAL A 392 10.19 -22.79 -17.27
C VAL A 392 9.06 -23.72 -17.65
N ARG A 393 9.10 -24.93 -17.10
CA ARG A 393 8.07 -25.95 -17.31
C ARG A 393 7.51 -26.40 -15.96
N LEU A 394 6.19 -26.46 -15.88
CA LEU A 394 5.45 -27.11 -14.80
C LEU A 394 4.59 -28.22 -15.39
N ILE A 395 4.68 -29.41 -14.81
CA ILE A 395 3.63 -30.43 -14.92
C ILE A 395 2.84 -30.40 -13.62
N ALA A 396 1.54 -30.14 -13.71
CA ALA A 396 0.63 -30.23 -12.59
C ALA A 396 -0.29 -31.45 -12.80
N SER A 397 -0.59 -32.17 -11.72
CA SER A 397 -1.46 -33.34 -11.77
C SER A 397 -2.24 -33.55 -10.49
N ASP A 398 -3.35 -34.27 -10.62
CA ASP A 398 -4.10 -34.89 -9.54
C ASP A 398 -4.08 -36.42 -9.72
N SER A 399 -4.98 -37.14 -9.04
CA SER A 399 -5.07 -38.59 -9.18
C SER A 399 -5.69 -39.04 -10.51
N THR A 400 -6.31 -38.13 -11.27
CA THR A 400 -7.11 -38.46 -12.46
C THR A 400 -6.63 -37.83 -13.76
N SER A 401 -5.88 -36.74 -13.69
CA SER A 401 -5.50 -35.91 -14.83
C SER A 401 -4.14 -35.23 -14.62
N SER A 402 -3.54 -34.80 -15.73
CA SER A 402 -2.29 -34.04 -15.72
C SER A 402 -2.27 -33.08 -16.89
N ASP A 403 -1.68 -31.92 -16.68
CA ASP A 403 -1.44 -30.92 -17.73
C ASP A 403 -0.01 -30.34 -17.61
N THR A 404 0.48 -29.74 -18.69
CA THR A 404 1.81 -29.17 -18.78
C THR A 404 1.77 -27.73 -19.27
N MET A 405 2.35 -26.84 -18.48
CA MET A 405 2.64 -25.46 -18.90
C MET A 405 4.14 -25.34 -19.21
N LEU A 406 4.48 -24.92 -20.42
CA LEU A 406 5.85 -24.58 -20.82
C LEU A 406 5.86 -23.16 -21.36
N ILE A 407 6.65 -22.28 -20.75
CA ILE A 407 6.87 -20.93 -21.26
C ILE A 407 8.34 -20.78 -21.62
N ASN A 408 8.61 -20.58 -22.91
CA ASN A 408 9.94 -20.28 -23.42
C ASN A 408 10.35 -18.86 -23.02
N ASN A 409 11.64 -18.65 -22.74
CA ASN A 409 12.20 -17.34 -22.36
C ASN A 409 11.43 -16.66 -21.20
N TYR A 410 10.95 -17.47 -20.24
CA TYR A 410 10.14 -16.97 -19.13
C TYR A 410 10.95 -16.12 -18.17
N ILE A 411 12.17 -16.54 -17.84
CA ILE A 411 13.10 -15.78 -17.00
C ILE A 411 14.19 -15.18 -17.86
N THR A 412 14.47 -13.89 -17.68
CA THR A 412 15.64 -13.23 -18.27
C THR A 412 16.63 -12.93 -17.16
N VAL A 413 17.80 -13.56 -17.22
CA VAL A 413 18.90 -13.30 -16.31
C VAL A 413 19.89 -12.40 -17.01
N LYS A 414 20.10 -11.22 -16.44
CA LYS A 414 21.06 -10.25 -16.95
C LYS A 414 22.20 -10.14 -15.97
N THR A 415 23.41 -9.92 -16.47
CA THR A 415 24.33 -9.10 -15.71
C THR A 415 24.06 -7.69 -16.15
N PRO A 416 24.02 -6.76 -15.21
CA PRO A 416 24.26 -5.42 -15.59
C PRO A 416 25.59 -5.21 -16.26
N GLY A 417 25.68 -4.16 -17.08
CA GLY A 417 27.00 -3.56 -17.32
C GLY A 417 27.57 -3.01 -16.01
N LEU A 418 28.88 -2.73 -15.99
CA LEU A 418 29.45 -1.91 -14.93
C LEU A 418 28.66 -0.59 -14.82
N GLY A 419 28.41 -0.14 -13.59
CA GLY A 419 27.83 1.17 -13.40
C GLY A 419 28.79 2.28 -13.84
N ASP A 420 28.26 3.46 -14.08
CA ASP A 420 29.05 4.65 -14.36
C ASP A 420 29.93 4.99 -13.15
N SER A 421 31.18 5.38 -13.41
CA SER A 421 32.12 5.78 -12.36
C SER A 421 31.64 7.06 -11.66
N LEU A 422 31.89 7.15 -10.35
CA LEU A 422 31.61 8.36 -9.58
C LEU A 422 32.50 9.54 -9.99
N SER A 423 32.08 10.79 -9.82
CA SER A 423 30.82 11.24 -9.19
C SER A 423 29.67 11.40 -10.20
N PHE A 424 28.45 11.17 -9.74
CA PHE A 424 27.23 11.57 -10.43
C PHE A 424 26.79 12.95 -9.93
N TYR A 425 26.39 13.83 -10.83
CA TYR A 425 25.89 15.16 -10.48
C TYR A 425 24.86 15.66 -11.51
N ASP A 426 23.74 16.18 -11.04
CA ASP A 426 22.72 16.86 -11.84
C ASP A 426 22.10 18.01 -11.04
N ASP A 427 22.30 19.24 -11.50
CA ASP A 427 21.71 20.49 -10.99
C ASP A 427 20.59 21.02 -11.89
N PHE A 428 20.20 20.26 -12.92
CA PHE A 428 19.10 20.56 -13.83
C PHE A 428 19.23 21.83 -14.67
N ASP A 429 20.35 22.57 -14.54
CA ASP A 429 20.54 23.88 -15.17
C ASP A 429 20.70 23.84 -16.70
N LEU A 430 20.81 22.63 -17.27
CA LEU A 430 20.71 22.43 -18.72
C LEU A 430 19.29 22.68 -19.27
N GLY A 431 18.27 22.80 -18.41
CA GLY A 431 16.89 23.04 -18.84
C GLY A 431 16.25 21.85 -19.55
N VAL A 432 16.87 20.66 -19.50
CA VAL A 432 16.39 19.42 -20.09
C VAL A 432 16.25 18.37 -18.99
N PHE A 433 15.08 17.73 -18.92
CA PHE A 433 14.81 16.64 -17.99
C PHE A 433 13.91 15.58 -18.64
N PRO A 434 14.23 14.28 -18.52
CA PRO A 434 15.42 13.71 -17.87
C PRO A 434 16.72 13.94 -18.66
N ALA A 435 17.84 14.13 -17.97
CA ALA A 435 19.19 14.24 -18.53
C ALA A 435 20.18 13.34 -17.76
N ASN A 436 21.44 13.28 -18.18
CA ASN A 436 22.52 12.56 -17.48
C ASN A 436 22.21 11.09 -17.13
N GLY A 437 21.43 10.41 -17.98
CA GLY A 437 21.04 9.01 -17.77
C GLY A 437 19.92 8.80 -16.74
N LEU A 438 19.33 9.88 -16.20
CA LEU A 438 18.12 9.80 -15.40
C LEU A 438 16.97 9.25 -16.26
N THR A 439 16.14 8.41 -15.64
CA THR A 439 14.89 7.91 -16.25
C THR A 439 13.74 8.04 -15.26
N LEU A 440 12.51 8.06 -15.79
CA LEU A 440 11.30 8.11 -14.97
C LEU A 440 10.55 6.79 -15.05
N ASN A 441 10.01 6.37 -13.91
CA ASN A 441 9.02 5.32 -13.85
C ASN A 441 7.74 5.90 -13.26
N ASN A 442 6.74 6.09 -14.12
CA ASN A 442 5.41 6.56 -13.79
C ASN A 442 4.40 5.47 -14.21
N GLN A 443 4.12 4.54 -13.29
CA GLN A 443 3.27 3.38 -13.58
C GLN A 443 1.80 3.75 -13.76
N ASP A 444 1.35 4.83 -13.11
CA ASP A 444 -0.05 5.26 -13.15
C ASP A 444 -0.37 6.17 -14.34
N SER A 445 0.65 6.60 -15.09
CA SER A 445 0.56 7.52 -16.23
C SER A 445 -0.05 8.88 -15.89
N GLY A 446 0.03 9.29 -14.62
CA GLY A 446 -0.50 10.54 -14.08
C GLY A 446 0.54 11.66 -14.01
N VAL A 447 0.38 12.55 -13.03
CA VAL A 447 1.31 13.67 -12.79
C VAL A 447 2.67 13.13 -12.39
N THR A 448 3.73 13.58 -13.05
CA THR A 448 5.10 13.10 -12.78
C THR A 448 6.10 14.24 -12.67
N TRP A 449 7.36 13.89 -12.41
CA TRP A 449 8.48 14.83 -12.31
C TRP A 449 8.71 15.59 -13.61
N GLN A 450 8.89 16.90 -13.52
CA GLN A 450 9.17 17.78 -14.65
C GLN A 450 10.17 18.87 -14.26
N ILE A 451 10.85 19.43 -15.25
CA ILE A 451 11.69 20.60 -15.06
C ILE A 451 10.85 21.83 -14.72
N ASP A 452 11.38 22.69 -13.85
CA ASP A 452 10.78 23.94 -13.41
C ASP A 452 11.80 25.08 -13.45
N SER A 453 11.35 26.27 -13.83
CA SER A 453 12.16 27.47 -13.94
C SER A 453 11.72 28.61 -13.00
N GLN A 454 10.81 28.32 -12.07
CA GLN A 454 10.25 29.30 -11.14
C GLN A 454 11.02 29.34 -9.82
N ALA A 455 11.62 28.22 -9.42
CA ALA A 455 12.49 28.16 -8.26
C ALA A 455 13.62 27.14 -8.45
N SER A 456 14.78 27.46 -7.88
CA SER A 456 15.93 26.58 -7.74
C SER A 456 16.75 27.02 -6.51
N VAL A 457 17.68 26.19 -6.08
CA VAL A 457 18.67 26.52 -5.05
C VAL A 457 19.77 27.39 -5.63
N SER A 458 20.23 26.99 -6.81
CA SER A 458 21.24 27.67 -7.62
C SER A 458 20.83 27.64 -9.09
N GLY A 459 21.41 28.52 -9.90
CA GLY A 459 21.10 28.54 -11.33
C GLY A 459 19.68 28.99 -11.67
N ASN A 460 19.10 28.38 -12.70
CA ASN A 460 17.83 28.77 -13.31
C ASN A 460 16.74 27.68 -13.23
N TYR A 461 17.13 26.42 -13.03
CA TYR A 461 16.19 25.30 -13.11
C TYR A 461 16.29 24.39 -11.89
N SER A 462 15.18 23.77 -11.55
CA SER A 462 15.11 22.60 -10.66
C SER A 462 14.10 21.63 -11.22
N ILE A 463 13.79 20.55 -10.51
CA ILE A 463 12.67 19.68 -10.87
C ILE A 463 11.59 19.72 -9.82
N LYS A 464 10.34 19.53 -10.25
CA LYS A 464 9.20 19.40 -9.36
C LYS A 464 8.25 18.31 -9.79
N ILE A 465 7.49 17.82 -8.82
CA ILE A 465 6.25 17.07 -9.05
C ILE A 465 5.10 17.82 -8.42
N ASN A 466 3.99 17.95 -9.16
CA ASN A 466 2.86 18.78 -8.75
C ASN A 466 1.85 17.96 -7.94
N ASN A 467 2.15 17.72 -6.66
CA ASN A 467 1.26 16.96 -5.80
C ASN A 467 -0.05 17.69 -5.47
N LEU A 468 -0.11 19.01 -5.63
CA LEU A 468 -1.35 19.77 -5.39
C LEU A 468 -2.49 19.34 -6.33
N ILE A 469 -2.15 18.96 -7.56
CA ILE A 469 -3.12 18.44 -8.54
C ILE A 469 -2.98 16.92 -8.73
N ASN A 470 -1.99 16.29 -8.09
CA ASN A 470 -1.81 14.85 -8.17
C ASN A 470 -2.80 14.17 -7.24
N THR A 471 -3.79 13.54 -7.86
CA THR A 471 -4.87 12.90 -7.13
C THR A 471 -4.78 11.38 -7.14
N ASN A 472 -3.67 10.83 -7.60
CA ASN A 472 -3.39 9.39 -7.58
C ASN A 472 -2.78 9.00 -6.22
N TYR A 473 -3.50 9.22 -5.12
CA TYR A 473 -2.92 9.03 -3.79
C TYR A 473 -2.35 7.62 -3.57
N GLY A 474 -1.20 7.55 -2.91
CA GLY A 474 -0.48 6.30 -2.66
C GLY A 474 0.21 5.69 -3.88
N SER A 475 0.13 6.30 -5.07
CA SER A 475 0.94 5.89 -6.23
C SER A 475 2.40 6.32 -6.06
N ALA A 476 3.31 5.77 -6.86
CA ALA A 476 4.73 6.09 -6.78
C ALA A 476 5.22 6.63 -8.12
N ASP A 477 5.86 7.80 -8.08
CA ASP A 477 6.59 8.40 -9.19
C ASP A 477 8.08 8.38 -8.88
N GLU A 478 8.84 7.63 -9.68
CA GLU A 478 10.25 7.37 -9.41
C GLU A 478 11.15 8.10 -10.41
N ILE A 479 12.14 8.83 -9.90
CA ILE A 479 13.35 9.20 -10.63
C ILE A 479 14.36 8.09 -10.41
N ILE A 480 14.85 7.50 -11.49
CA ILE A 480 15.82 6.41 -11.47
C ILE A 480 17.14 6.96 -11.98
N LEU A 481 18.17 6.91 -11.13
CA LEU A 481 19.53 7.28 -11.51
C LEU A 481 20.12 6.22 -12.46
N PRO A 482 21.11 6.59 -13.31
CA PRO A 482 21.90 5.59 -14.01
C PRO A 482 22.52 4.64 -12.99
N TYR A 483 22.88 3.45 -13.45
CA TYR A 483 23.58 2.53 -12.57
C TYR A 483 24.97 3.08 -12.26
N LEU A 484 25.37 3.05 -10.99
CA LEU A 484 26.64 3.61 -10.51
C LEU A 484 27.57 2.52 -10.00
N ASP A 485 28.87 2.67 -10.27
CA ASP A 485 29.93 1.86 -9.67
C ASP A 485 30.49 2.57 -8.44
N LEU A 486 30.05 2.16 -7.25
CA LEU A 486 30.49 2.76 -5.99
C LEU A 486 31.90 2.30 -5.56
N THR A 487 32.47 1.29 -6.21
CA THR A 487 33.85 0.84 -5.95
C THR A 487 34.87 1.84 -6.46
N THR A 488 34.49 2.67 -7.44
CA THR A 488 35.29 3.80 -7.94
C THR A 488 35.44 4.93 -6.92
N ALA A 489 34.70 4.89 -5.80
CA ALA A 489 34.82 5.84 -4.71
C ALA A 489 36.19 5.73 -4.00
N ILE A 490 36.83 6.85 -3.73
CA ILE A 490 38.07 6.97 -2.96
C ILE A 490 37.89 6.32 -1.58
N SER A 491 38.65 5.25 -1.29
CA SER A 491 38.43 4.34 -0.15
C SER A 491 38.46 5.00 1.22
N ASN A 492 39.18 6.11 1.38
CA ASN A 492 39.34 6.84 2.65
C ASN A 492 38.50 8.13 2.73
N LYS A 493 37.51 8.31 1.86
CA LYS A 493 36.64 9.49 1.85
C LYS A 493 35.19 9.08 2.09
N TYR A 494 34.44 9.92 2.79
CA TYR A 494 33.02 9.71 3.01
C TYR A 494 32.30 9.65 1.64
N LEU A 495 31.57 8.56 1.41
CA LEU A 495 30.77 8.33 0.21
C LEU A 495 29.31 8.59 0.57
N PHE A 496 28.68 9.50 -0.16
CA PHE A 496 27.33 9.95 0.15
C PHE A 496 26.54 10.30 -1.10
N MET A 497 25.23 10.33 -0.91
CA MET A 497 24.30 11.03 -1.79
C MET A 497 23.83 12.30 -1.11
N SER A 498 23.70 13.38 -1.87
CA SER A 498 23.00 14.58 -1.42
C SER A 498 22.08 15.13 -2.49
N PHE A 499 21.07 15.87 -2.06
CA PHE A 499 20.19 16.67 -2.90
C PHE A 499 19.50 17.70 -2.02
N ASP A 500 19.01 18.77 -2.62
CA ASP A 500 18.17 19.75 -1.95
C ASP A 500 16.70 19.44 -2.22
N TRP A 501 15.83 19.68 -1.24
CA TRP A 501 14.38 19.55 -1.38
C TRP A 501 13.65 20.73 -0.76
N ALA A 502 12.48 21.03 -1.31
CA ALA A 502 11.55 21.97 -0.71
C ALA A 502 10.10 21.51 -0.87
N TYR A 503 9.31 21.67 0.18
CA TYR A 503 7.94 21.19 0.25
C TYR A 503 7.09 21.99 1.25
N ALA A 504 5.84 22.21 0.89
CA ALA A 504 4.80 22.75 1.77
C ALA A 504 3.60 21.81 1.79
N LYS A 505 2.93 21.68 2.94
CA LYS A 505 1.64 20.97 3.00
C LYS A 505 0.54 21.81 2.33
N ALA A 506 -0.45 21.16 1.71
CA ALA A 506 -1.70 21.80 1.32
C ALA A 506 -2.82 21.63 2.36
N ASP A 507 -2.78 20.55 3.15
CA ASP A 507 -3.72 20.23 4.22
C ASP A 507 -3.00 20.04 5.57
N PRO A 508 -3.59 20.36 6.74
CA PRO A 508 -2.96 20.06 8.03
C PRO A 508 -2.75 18.56 8.29
N THR A 509 -3.57 17.69 7.70
CA THR A 509 -3.66 16.26 8.01
C THR A 509 -2.81 15.43 7.03
N PHE A 510 -3.02 15.64 5.74
CA PHE A 510 -2.40 14.84 4.67
C PHE A 510 -0.98 15.31 4.34
N SER A 511 -0.10 14.39 3.95
CA SER A 511 1.26 14.74 3.53
C SER A 511 1.84 13.70 2.59
N ASP A 512 2.35 14.20 1.47
CA ASP A 512 3.16 13.41 0.54
C ASP A 512 4.42 12.82 1.22
N GLU A 513 5.03 11.86 0.54
CA GLU A 513 6.25 11.20 0.98
C GLU A 513 7.39 11.38 -0.03
N LEU A 514 8.60 11.56 0.49
CA LEU A 514 9.85 11.52 -0.27
C LEU A 514 10.73 10.38 0.24
N ILE A 515 11.03 9.43 -0.63
CA ILE A 515 11.75 8.20 -0.31
C ILE A 515 12.97 8.07 -1.21
N VAL A 516 14.12 7.67 -0.67
CA VAL A 516 15.25 7.20 -1.49
C VAL A 516 15.48 5.74 -1.20
N LYS A 517 15.54 4.95 -2.27
CA LYS A 517 15.84 3.52 -2.20
C LYS A 517 17.08 3.19 -3.03
N ILE A 518 17.81 2.16 -2.60
CA ILE A 518 19.01 1.66 -3.25
C ILE A 518 18.91 0.15 -3.48
N SER A 519 19.37 -0.31 -4.65
CA SER A 519 19.46 -1.72 -5.02
C SER A 519 20.86 -2.06 -5.48
N THR A 520 21.36 -3.21 -5.03
CA THR A 520 22.61 -3.84 -5.46
C THR A 520 22.35 -5.17 -6.18
N ASP A 521 21.09 -5.46 -6.50
CA ASP A 521 20.63 -6.72 -7.10
C ASP A 521 19.79 -6.47 -8.36
N CYS A 522 20.09 -5.35 -9.03
CA CYS A 522 19.50 -4.96 -10.32
C CYS A 522 18.04 -4.57 -10.29
N GLY A 523 17.64 -4.02 -9.16
CA GLY A 523 16.28 -3.55 -8.93
C GLY A 523 15.31 -4.68 -8.60
N LEU A 524 15.81 -5.84 -8.15
CA LEU A 524 14.95 -6.90 -7.61
C LEU A 524 14.44 -6.55 -6.22
N SER A 525 15.34 -6.07 -5.36
CA SER A 525 15.01 -5.55 -4.05
C SER A 525 15.63 -4.19 -3.83
N PHE A 526 14.99 -3.41 -2.96
CA PHE A 526 15.35 -2.03 -2.70
C PHE A 526 15.37 -1.78 -1.21
N ASN A 527 16.52 -1.38 -0.69
CA ASN A 527 16.66 -0.90 0.67
C ASN A 527 16.31 0.57 0.73
N GLN A 528 15.43 0.96 1.66
CA GLN A 528 15.14 2.37 1.91
C GLN A 528 16.29 3.00 2.71
N ILE A 529 16.92 4.05 2.15
CA ILE A 529 18.05 4.77 2.75
C ILE A 529 17.69 6.20 3.15
N PHE A 530 16.54 6.70 2.71
CA PHE A 530 15.99 7.99 3.13
C PHE A 530 14.46 7.94 3.10
N TYR A 531 13.83 8.61 4.06
CA TYR A 531 12.38 8.75 4.14
C TYR A 531 12.02 10.04 4.87
N ARG A 532 11.08 10.79 4.29
CA ARG A 532 10.48 11.99 4.87
C ARG A 532 8.99 12.01 4.53
N SER A 533 8.18 12.30 5.54
CA SER A 533 6.75 12.61 5.41
C SER A 533 6.37 13.60 6.53
N GLN A 534 5.18 14.17 6.44
CA GLN A 534 4.61 15.07 7.44
C GLN A 534 5.56 16.23 7.79
N GLY A 535 5.75 16.52 9.08
CA GLY A 535 6.64 17.58 9.54
C GLY A 535 8.11 17.39 9.14
N SER A 536 8.55 16.15 8.88
CA SER A 536 9.94 15.88 8.46
C SER A 536 10.19 16.23 6.99
N LEU A 537 9.14 16.19 6.15
CA LEU A 537 9.22 16.62 4.75
C LEU A 537 9.05 18.13 4.60
N THR A 538 8.22 18.73 5.46
CA THR A 538 7.81 20.15 5.39
C THR A 538 8.99 21.11 5.60
N THR A 539 9.22 22.00 4.64
CA THR A 539 10.27 23.03 4.69
C THR A 539 9.72 24.45 4.67
N ALA A 540 8.43 24.61 4.37
CA ALA A 540 7.72 25.89 4.31
C ALA A 540 6.36 25.83 5.01
N PRO A 541 5.79 26.99 5.40
CA PRO A 541 4.43 27.05 5.94
C PRO A 541 3.39 26.47 4.98
N ARG A 542 2.31 25.94 5.56
CA ARG A 542 1.17 25.39 4.80
C ARG A 542 0.57 26.46 3.87
N GLN A 543 0.21 26.04 2.65
CA GLN A 543 -0.53 26.88 1.70
C GLN A 543 -1.43 26.06 0.76
N THR A 544 -2.58 26.62 0.40
CA THR A 544 -3.58 25.97 -0.46
C THR A 544 -3.43 26.32 -1.94
N THR A 545 -2.49 27.19 -2.29
CA THR A 545 -2.12 27.55 -3.67
C THR A 545 -0.83 26.84 -4.07
N PRO A 546 -0.50 26.74 -5.37
CA PRO A 546 0.72 26.09 -5.83
C PRO A 546 1.96 26.63 -5.12
N PHE A 547 2.72 25.73 -4.48
CA PHE A 547 3.93 26.06 -3.77
C PHE A 547 5.09 26.35 -4.72
N ILE A 548 5.80 27.44 -4.45
CA ILE A 548 7.03 27.85 -5.13
C ILE A 548 8.00 28.24 -4.00
N PRO A 549 9.11 27.52 -3.81
CA PRO A 549 10.01 27.76 -2.71
C PRO A 549 10.82 29.04 -2.88
N THR A 550 11.01 29.75 -1.77
CA THR A 550 11.99 30.83 -1.63
C THR A 550 13.35 30.28 -1.20
N ALA A 551 14.41 31.08 -1.33
CA ALA A 551 15.78 30.66 -1.01
C ALA A 551 15.98 30.08 0.41
N THR A 552 15.16 30.47 1.39
CA THR A 552 15.27 30.00 2.79
C THR A 552 14.50 28.72 3.09
N GLN A 553 13.67 28.27 2.14
CA GLN A 553 12.76 27.14 2.28
C GLN A 553 13.32 25.84 1.69
N TRP A 554 14.55 25.86 1.20
CA TRP A 554 15.26 24.65 0.80
C TRP A 554 15.94 23.99 2.00
N ARG A 555 16.02 22.65 1.96
CA ARG A 555 16.75 21.82 2.92
C ARG A 555 17.60 20.83 2.16
N LYS A 556 18.72 20.43 2.75
CA LYS A 556 19.69 19.52 2.12
C LYS A 556 19.67 18.14 2.76
N ALA A 557 19.52 17.11 1.94
CA ALA A 557 19.64 15.72 2.35
C ALA A 557 21.11 15.29 2.22
N ASN A 558 21.60 14.56 3.22
CA ASN A 558 22.93 13.94 3.21
C ASN A 558 22.78 12.49 3.66
N ILE A 559 22.99 11.54 2.75
CA ILE A 559 22.74 10.12 2.94
C ILE A 559 24.05 9.35 2.79
N SER A 560 24.50 8.66 3.84
CA SER A 560 25.69 7.80 3.75
C SER A 560 25.42 6.62 2.82
N LEU A 561 26.33 6.40 1.87
CA LEU A 561 26.33 5.19 1.03
C LEU A 561 27.51 4.27 1.35
N SER A 562 28.20 4.50 2.47
CA SER A 562 29.44 3.77 2.82
C SER A 562 29.23 2.25 2.93
N ALA A 563 28.04 1.78 3.31
CA ALA A 563 27.69 0.37 3.37
C ALA A 563 27.66 -0.32 1.99
N TYR A 564 27.53 0.45 0.91
CA TYR A 564 27.38 -0.03 -0.46
C TYR A 564 28.65 0.18 -1.31
N ARG A 565 29.76 0.64 -0.71
CA ARG A 565 31.01 0.97 -1.42
C ARG A 565 31.56 -0.18 -2.27
N ASN A 566 31.34 -1.42 -1.85
CA ASN A 566 31.88 -2.59 -2.55
C ASN A 566 30.96 -3.07 -3.68
N SER A 567 29.95 -2.28 -4.04
CA SER A 567 29.02 -2.59 -5.13
C SER A 567 29.40 -1.81 -6.39
N ASP A 568 29.80 -2.54 -7.42
CA ASP A 568 30.15 -2.05 -8.75
C ASP A 568 28.94 -1.76 -9.65
N TYR A 569 27.75 -2.04 -9.11
CA TYR A 569 26.49 -1.82 -9.78
C TYR A 569 25.37 -1.51 -8.80
N VAL A 570 25.02 -0.22 -8.75
CA VAL A 570 24.04 0.31 -7.80
C VAL A 570 22.97 1.10 -8.53
N GLN A 571 21.69 0.76 -8.29
CA GLN A 571 20.57 1.59 -8.71
C GLN A 571 20.05 2.39 -7.53
N ILE A 572 19.91 3.69 -7.70
CA ILE A 572 19.27 4.58 -6.72
C ILE A 572 17.97 5.12 -7.33
N ARG A 573 16.90 5.11 -6.54
CA ARG A 573 15.61 5.68 -6.91
C ARG A 573 15.19 6.74 -5.90
N ILE A 574 14.74 7.89 -6.40
CA ILE A 574 14.07 8.92 -5.61
C ILE A 574 12.58 8.83 -5.94
N ILE A 575 11.74 8.68 -4.92
CA ILE A 575 10.33 8.30 -5.07
C ILE A 575 9.48 9.35 -4.38
N ASN A 576 8.49 9.87 -5.12
CA ASN A 576 7.39 10.66 -4.57
C ASN A 576 6.15 9.77 -4.42
N VAL A 577 5.46 9.89 -3.29
CA VAL A 577 4.14 9.28 -3.08
C VAL A 577 3.17 10.41 -2.71
N PRO A 578 2.19 10.75 -3.56
CA PRO A 578 1.25 11.82 -3.26
C PRO A 578 0.21 11.37 -2.23
N ASP A 579 -0.13 12.28 -1.33
CA ASP A 579 -1.17 12.16 -0.31
C ASP A 579 -1.64 13.58 0.06
N GLY A 580 -2.31 14.25 -0.89
CA GLY A 580 -2.97 15.53 -0.66
C GLY A 580 -2.06 16.71 -0.28
N GLY A 581 -0.78 16.66 -0.60
CA GLY A 581 0.18 17.73 -0.33
C GLY A 581 0.24 18.82 -1.41
N ASN A 582 1.40 19.44 -1.55
CA ASN A 582 1.66 20.51 -2.52
C ASN A 582 2.93 20.19 -3.32
N ASN A 583 3.34 21.06 -4.25
CA ASN A 583 4.52 20.84 -5.08
C ASN A 583 5.74 20.42 -4.24
N LEU A 584 6.38 19.31 -4.62
CA LEU A 584 7.65 18.87 -4.08
C LEU A 584 8.74 19.18 -5.10
N TYR A 585 9.76 19.93 -4.67
CA TYR A 585 10.91 20.31 -5.50
C TYR A 585 12.16 19.53 -5.09
N LEU A 586 13.00 19.21 -6.07
CA LEU A 586 14.35 18.69 -5.87
C LEU A 586 15.36 19.47 -6.70
N ASP A 587 16.57 19.59 -6.17
CA ASP A 587 17.69 20.24 -6.85
C ASP A 587 19.04 19.58 -6.44
N ASN A 588 20.10 19.81 -7.22
CA ASN A 588 21.48 19.43 -6.93
C ASN A 588 21.70 17.97 -6.50
N ILE A 589 21.22 17.00 -7.29
CA ILE A 589 21.46 15.58 -7.01
C ILE A 589 22.95 15.28 -7.20
N TYR A 590 23.61 14.78 -6.15
CA TYR A 590 25.00 14.39 -6.15
C TYR A 590 25.18 13.00 -5.55
N VAL A 591 26.02 12.17 -6.16
CA VAL A 591 26.52 10.93 -5.57
C VAL A 591 28.03 10.87 -5.76
N GLY A 592 28.78 10.74 -4.67
CA GLY A 592 30.22 10.66 -4.76
C GLY A 592 30.94 10.87 -3.43
N ASN A 593 32.24 11.12 -3.52
CA ASN A 593 33.05 11.38 -2.33
C ASN A 593 33.00 12.84 -1.91
N ASN A 594 33.10 13.11 -0.62
CA ASN A 594 33.28 14.48 -0.16
C ASN A 594 34.66 15.00 -0.62
N LEU A 595 34.66 15.82 -1.68
CA LEU A 595 35.85 16.48 -2.22
C LEU A 595 36.29 17.69 -1.39
N GLY A 596 35.53 18.06 -0.35
CA GLY A 596 35.92 19.03 0.65
C GLY A 596 35.70 20.48 0.24
N ILE A 597 34.50 20.99 0.50
CA ILE A 597 34.30 22.33 1.09
C ILE A 597 33.27 22.15 2.21
N LEU A 598 33.76 22.07 3.45
CA LEU A 598 32.94 22.14 4.66
C LEU A 598 32.60 23.62 4.88
N THR A 599 31.37 24.04 4.59
CA THR A 599 30.92 25.43 4.88
C THR A 599 30.22 25.58 6.23
N SER A 600 30.04 24.50 7.00
CA SER A 600 29.51 24.61 8.36
C SER A 600 30.06 23.53 9.29
N LEU A 601 30.43 23.95 10.51
CA LEU A 601 30.78 23.08 11.63
C LEU A 601 29.57 22.27 12.15
N ASP A 602 28.36 22.56 11.67
CA ASP A 602 27.14 21.82 12.05
C ASP A 602 26.96 20.50 11.27
N ASP A 603 27.63 20.33 10.12
CA ASP A 603 27.43 19.17 9.23
C ASP A 603 28.24 17.91 9.64
N MET A 604 28.91 17.92 10.80
CA MET A 604 29.58 16.75 11.37
C MET A 604 28.82 16.11 12.53
N VAL A 605 27.61 16.58 12.84
CA VAL A 605 26.80 16.07 13.94
C VAL A 605 25.50 15.49 13.39
N GLU A 606 25.54 14.30 12.80
CA GLU A 606 24.45 13.33 13.03
C GLU A 606 24.80 11.89 12.61
N LYS A 607 24.78 11.03 13.64
CA LYS A 607 24.71 9.55 13.70
C LYS A 607 25.96 8.78 14.14
N SER A 608 26.30 8.97 15.41
CA SER A 608 26.45 7.85 16.36
C SER A 608 25.65 8.20 17.61
N ASN A 609 24.99 7.22 18.25
CA ASN A 609 24.10 7.37 19.43
C ASN A 609 24.52 8.50 20.39
N PRO A 610 23.56 9.30 20.92
CA PRO A 610 23.88 10.57 21.57
C PRO A 610 24.63 10.29 22.85
N SER A 611 25.94 10.51 22.83
CA SER A 611 26.70 10.55 24.06
C SER A 611 26.23 11.80 24.82
N LYS A 612 25.56 11.65 25.96
CA LYS A 612 25.01 12.79 26.72
C LYS A 612 25.89 13.07 27.94
N ILE A 613 26.08 14.34 28.27
CA ILE A 613 26.72 14.76 29.52
C ILE A 613 25.69 15.43 30.42
N TYR A 614 25.50 14.92 31.64
CA TYR A 614 24.51 15.44 32.57
C TYR A 614 24.86 15.13 34.05
N PRO A 615 24.39 15.92 35.01
CA PRO A 615 23.73 17.22 34.82
C PRO A 615 24.69 18.26 34.24
N ASN A 616 24.16 19.24 33.51
CA ASN A 616 24.92 20.36 32.96
C ASN A 616 24.00 21.60 32.94
N PRO A 617 24.09 22.50 33.92
CA PRO A 617 25.21 22.70 34.84
C PRO A 617 25.40 21.58 35.89
N ALA A 618 26.65 21.33 36.30
CA ALA A 618 27.03 20.31 37.29
C ALA A 618 27.62 20.93 38.56
N ASN A 619 27.36 20.33 39.73
CA ASN A 619 27.79 20.84 41.04
C ASN A 619 28.48 19.79 41.95
N ASP A 620 28.43 18.51 41.59
CA ASP A 620 29.03 17.43 42.38
C ASP A 620 29.58 16.33 41.48
N MET A 621 28.68 15.62 40.79
CA MET A 621 29.01 14.50 39.91
C MET A 621 28.51 14.76 38.50
N VAL A 622 29.29 14.32 37.51
CA VAL A 622 28.95 14.39 36.09
C VAL A 622 28.91 12.97 35.52
N THR A 623 27.85 12.68 34.79
CA THR A 623 27.66 11.44 34.05
C THR A 623 27.86 11.68 32.57
N ILE A 624 28.62 10.81 31.93
CA ILE A 624 28.69 10.67 30.48
C ILE A 624 28.03 9.33 30.15
N ASP A 625 26.93 9.43 29.42
CA ASP A 625 26.23 8.27 28.86
C ASP A 625 26.77 8.02 27.46
N PHE A 626 27.38 6.86 27.21
CA PHE A 626 27.89 6.48 25.90
C PHE A 626 26.88 5.68 25.06
N GLY A 627 25.72 5.33 25.62
CA GLY A 627 24.65 4.53 24.99
C GLY A 627 24.95 3.03 24.90
N GLU A 628 26.23 2.63 24.88
CA GLU A 628 26.69 1.23 24.93
C GLU A 628 28.03 1.14 25.68
N PRO A 629 28.41 -0.04 26.24
CA PRO A 629 29.70 -0.23 26.91
C PRO A 629 30.88 -0.04 25.94
N LYS A 630 31.67 1.03 26.12
CA LYS A 630 32.90 1.26 25.36
C LYS A 630 34.02 0.37 25.93
N LYS A 631 34.47 -0.65 25.17
CA LYS A 631 35.54 -1.57 25.61
C LYS A 631 36.96 -1.26 25.08
N ASP A 632 37.14 -0.28 24.20
CA ASP A 632 38.44 -0.01 23.57
C ASP A 632 39.00 1.40 23.83
N ARG A 633 40.34 1.44 24.00
CA ARG A 633 41.36 2.53 24.15
C ARG A 633 40.94 4.02 24.23
N SER A 634 39.77 4.32 24.77
CA SER A 634 39.20 5.65 24.77
C SER A 634 39.76 6.47 25.94
N ARG A 635 40.23 7.68 25.65
CA ARG A 635 40.77 8.61 26.64
C ARG A 635 39.79 9.74 26.84
N LEU A 636 39.45 10.02 28.09
CA LEU A 636 38.62 11.18 28.45
C LEU A 636 39.50 12.25 29.07
N SER A 637 39.42 13.49 28.59
CA SER A 637 40.22 14.62 29.09
C SER A 637 39.32 15.81 29.41
N VAL A 638 39.39 16.33 30.63
CA VAL A 638 38.75 17.57 31.04
C VAL A 638 39.76 18.71 30.88
N VAL A 639 39.42 19.72 30.09
CA VAL A 639 40.26 20.90 29.86
C VAL A 639 39.48 22.18 30.17
N ASN A 640 40.17 23.23 30.60
CA ASN A 640 39.54 24.53 30.78
C ASN A 640 39.35 25.28 29.45
N ILE A 641 38.72 26.46 29.48
CA ILE A 641 38.47 27.28 28.28
C ILE A 641 39.72 27.67 27.48
N ASN A 642 40.90 27.71 28.13
CA ASN A 642 42.18 27.99 27.49
C ASN A 642 42.86 26.73 26.93
N GLY A 643 42.17 25.58 26.97
CA GLY A 643 42.68 24.30 26.49
C GLY A 643 43.69 23.61 27.42
N LYS A 644 43.94 24.16 28.62
CA LYS A 644 44.83 23.54 29.61
C LYS A 644 44.17 22.27 30.15
N LEU A 645 44.90 21.16 30.12
CA LEU A 645 44.47 19.89 30.71
C LEU A 645 44.31 20.04 32.22
N ILE A 646 43.13 19.70 32.72
CA ILE A 646 42.77 19.72 34.13
C ILE A 646 42.77 18.31 34.71
N ARG A 647 42.15 17.36 33.99
CA ARG A 647 42.10 15.96 34.40
C ARG A 647 42.04 15.04 33.19
N GLN A 648 42.54 13.81 33.33
CA GLN A 648 42.48 12.79 32.29
C GLN A 648 42.11 11.44 32.91
N PHE A 649 41.26 10.67 32.22
CA PHE A 649 40.84 9.33 32.59
C PHE A 649 41.17 8.37 31.45
N ASP A 650 41.72 7.20 31.81
CA ASP A 650 41.84 6.05 30.92
C ASP A 650 40.64 5.13 31.17
N LEU A 651 39.77 5.02 30.17
CA LEU A 651 38.49 4.32 30.31
C LEU A 651 38.68 2.79 30.36
N ARG A 652 39.88 2.26 30.05
CA ARG A 652 40.20 0.83 30.17
C ARG A 652 40.25 0.34 31.62
N ASN A 653 40.51 1.24 32.55
CA ASN A 653 40.70 0.91 33.97
C ASN A 653 39.44 1.16 34.81
N HIS A 654 38.30 1.47 34.17
CA HIS A 654 37.06 1.80 34.85
C HIS A 654 35.96 0.84 34.40
N GLU A 655 35.27 0.19 35.35
CA GLU A 655 34.08 -0.59 35.06
C GLU A 655 32.94 0.35 34.63
N MET A 656 32.45 0.16 33.40
CA MET A 656 31.26 0.85 32.90
C MET A 656 30.05 -0.07 32.99
N ASN A 657 29.16 0.20 33.94
CA ASN A 657 27.85 -0.43 33.95
C ASN A 657 26.96 0.26 32.92
N ASP A 658 26.44 -0.51 31.96
CA ASP A 658 25.48 -0.05 30.95
C ASP A 658 25.93 1.16 30.09
N GLY A 659 27.24 1.33 29.90
CA GLY A 659 27.79 2.42 29.08
C GLY A 659 27.81 3.78 29.77
N LEU A 660 27.64 3.83 31.09
CA LEU A 660 27.72 5.06 31.88
C LEU A 660 29.10 5.24 32.52
N PHE A 661 29.62 6.46 32.48
CA PHE A 661 30.85 6.86 33.17
C PHE A 661 30.62 8.08 34.04
N HIS A 662 31.10 8.03 35.28
CA HIS A 662 30.88 9.07 36.27
C HIS A 662 32.21 9.64 36.78
N PHE A 663 32.28 10.96 36.96
CA PHE A 663 33.40 11.60 37.64
C PHE A 663 32.96 12.84 38.43
N SER A 664 33.66 13.13 39.53
CA SER A 664 33.35 14.29 40.39
C SER A 664 33.97 15.58 39.85
N VAL A 665 33.25 16.69 40.04
CA VAL A 665 33.64 18.07 39.70
C VAL A 665 33.71 18.99 40.92
N THR A 666 33.57 18.45 42.13
CA THR A 666 33.58 19.22 43.40
C THR A 666 34.86 20.01 43.64
N ASP A 667 35.98 19.56 43.07
CA ASP A 667 37.29 20.22 43.18
C ASP A 667 37.58 21.20 42.03
N LEU A 668 36.65 21.35 41.08
CA LEU A 668 36.78 22.28 39.95
C LEU A 668 36.15 23.63 40.30
N PRO A 669 36.83 24.77 40.07
CA PRO A 669 36.22 26.09 40.21
C PRO A 669 35.00 26.30 39.30
N ASN A 670 34.11 27.22 39.68
CA ASN A 670 32.94 27.57 38.86
C ASN A 670 33.39 28.12 37.50
N GLY A 671 32.86 27.56 36.42
CA GLY A 671 33.24 27.96 35.07
C GLY A 671 32.95 26.93 33.99
N PHE A 672 33.31 27.27 32.76
CA PHE A 672 33.15 26.40 31.59
C PHE A 672 34.38 25.51 31.40
N TYR A 673 34.10 24.24 31.11
CA TYR A 673 35.07 23.21 30.80
C TYR A 673 34.68 22.50 29.51
N TYR A 674 35.68 21.92 28.84
CA TYR A 674 35.47 21.01 27.73
C TYR A 674 35.89 19.61 28.13
N VAL A 675 35.00 18.65 27.95
CA VAL A 675 35.30 17.23 28.15
C VAL A 675 35.52 16.60 26.77
N LYS A 676 36.74 16.16 26.51
CA LYS A 676 37.17 15.58 25.24
C LYS A 676 37.24 14.07 25.37
N LEU A 677 36.58 13.36 24.47
CA LEU A 677 36.71 11.92 24.29
C LEU A 677 37.51 11.68 23.01
N ASP A 678 38.69 11.09 23.15
CA ASP A 678 39.52 10.64 22.03
C ASP A 678 39.43 9.11 21.95
N ASP A 679 38.89 8.57 20.85
CA ASP A 679 38.99 7.15 20.50
C ASP A 679 39.75 6.96 19.17
N ASP A 680 40.11 5.72 18.81
CA ASP A 680 40.97 5.41 17.65
C ASP A 680 40.34 5.84 16.30
N LEU A 681 39.05 6.19 16.27
CA LEU A 681 38.28 6.49 15.05
C LEU A 681 37.59 7.88 15.08
N SER A 682 37.54 8.55 16.23
CA SER A 682 36.76 9.78 16.42
C SER A 682 37.21 10.61 17.64
N ARG A 683 36.98 11.92 17.57
CA ARG A 683 37.10 12.85 18.70
C ARG A 683 35.74 13.49 18.96
N LYS A 684 35.20 13.33 20.17
CA LYS A 684 33.99 14.04 20.63
C LYS A 684 34.36 15.07 21.69
N VAL A 685 33.67 16.21 21.71
CA VAL A 685 33.87 17.26 22.71
C VAL A 685 32.54 17.69 23.29
N PHE A 686 32.41 17.64 24.60
CA PHE A 686 31.25 18.10 25.36
C PHE A 686 31.57 19.42 26.05
N LYS A 687 30.61 20.35 26.07
CA LYS A 687 30.67 21.54 26.93
C LYS A 687 30.10 21.18 28.30
N LEU A 688 30.79 21.57 29.36
CA LEU A 688 30.38 21.34 30.74
C LEU A 688 30.46 22.66 31.51
N LEU A 689 29.38 23.07 32.16
CA LEU A 689 29.35 24.20 33.07
C LEU A 689 29.37 23.67 34.51
N VAL A 690 30.39 24.02 35.28
CA VAL A 690 30.51 23.68 36.71
C VAL A 690 30.04 24.86 37.55
N VAL A 691 29.14 24.60 38.50
CA VAL A 691 28.55 25.56 39.44
C VAL A 691 28.50 24.91 40.83
N ASN A 692 29.61 24.98 41.54
CA ASN A 692 29.77 24.53 42.93
C ASN A 692 29.35 25.62 43.92
#